data_AF-A0A1C5L958-F1
#
_entry.id   AF-A0A1C5L958-F1
#
_cell.length_a   1.000
_cell.length_b   1.000
_cell.length_c   1.000
_cell.angle_alpha   90.00
_cell.angle_beta   90.00
_cell.angle_gamma   90.00
#
_symmetry.space_group_name_H-M   'P 1'
#
loop_
_entity.id
_entity.type
_entity.pdbx_description
1 polymer ?
#
loop_
_entity_poly.entity_id
_entity_poly.type
_entity_poly.pdbx_seq_one_letter_code
_entity_poly.pdbx_strand_id
1 'polypeptide(L)'
;MATIKDVAKHAGVSIATVSRIINNRGPISEKTRKKVYASMKALQYQPNEMARALQKKKSNIIGLIVPSIQYSFFGKLIEAVESVCQQNGYKLMLCRTGENESREIEMVAMLEANKVDGIIVCSRLGDTAIYTGKMSMPIVSIDREIQGLSVVTSDNYAGGVLAAEELYAAGCSNPALFGDKTPEYMAMHGRNIGFFNRCKSLGVTAHYFPASCDAEDKAEVERLFLQGLKAYPQTDGIFITGDALAASLFCGTKIKQKKIFDKFPILSYDGLEFSELLDITSVAQPVYEMGAAAAVQLMKEIEKRERPRRMILPVRLIRRKSTQNDKKGGKIRNMDFKELTEYIDSLYKKYGIPAVDCKITKEHETVYRHMAGYANYERTSKVSKETIYRLFSATKVVTMTAVMQQIEQGKIELYDEVRKYLPEFGQMKVADQFEFGFPVKWPTSDEPCHYAHHAIRIIDLMTMTGGLSYDLNAKEIQEICRESGNKATTREVMKAIAKMPLAYEPGTRFCYSLCHDVLAAVVEVVSGERYGDYVKKHIFEPLGIQDFYFHFDKDEQTASRICALYKGVFGTDDIVPDDGSLSDGFKITENYESGGAGLAGTVDAYSAFIEALCNGGVGANGARILSEESVRMFTVPYTTGQMSKDFAATGKKGYEYGLGVRVLTDERYAKSPVGEFGWDGAAGAYVLIDSVNHISIFYTQHVVGFPKVYSEIHPQIRDIAYRCMGY
;
A
#
# COMPACT_ATOMS: atom_id res chain seq x y z
N MET A 1 42.15 24.55 27.17
CA MET A 1 41.35 23.32 26.93
C MET A 1 42.25 22.12 27.10
N ALA A 2 41.77 21.08 27.80
CA ALA A 2 42.45 19.80 27.82
C ALA A 2 42.57 19.24 26.40
N THR A 3 43.66 18.54 26.11
CA THR A 3 43.94 17.93 24.82
C THR A 3 43.83 16.41 24.91
N ILE A 4 43.83 15.71 23.76
CA ILE A 4 43.87 14.24 23.75
C ILE A 4 45.12 13.68 24.46
N LYS A 5 46.21 14.46 24.51
CA LYS A 5 47.44 14.13 25.26
C LYS A 5 47.18 14.14 26.77
N ASP A 6 46.42 15.10 27.26
CA ASP A 6 46.08 15.23 28.68
C ASP A 6 45.16 14.09 29.13
N VAL A 7 44.21 13.69 28.28
CA VAL A 7 43.37 12.50 28.53
C VAL A 7 44.21 11.23 28.58
N ALA A 8 45.15 11.06 27.65
CA ALA A 8 46.04 9.89 27.62
C ALA A 8 46.90 9.81 28.89
N LYS A 9 47.46 10.94 29.32
CA LYS A 9 48.25 11.07 30.55
C LYS A 9 47.42 10.75 31.79
N HIS A 10 46.22 11.33 31.91
CA HIS A 10 45.33 11.13 33.05
C HIS A 10 44.79 9.69 33.13
N ALA A 11 44.48 9.08 31.99
CA ALA A 11 44.04 7.69 31.92
C ALA A 11 45.20 6.67 32.03
N GLY A 12 46.45 7.11 31.94
CA GLY A 12 47.64 6.23 31.94
C GLY A 12 47.67 5.27 30.75
N VAL A 13 47.32 5.75 29.56
CA VAL A 13 47.34 4.98 28.30
C VAL A 13 47.98 5.80 27.18
N SER A 14 48.27 5.19 26.03
CA SER A 14 48.82 5.92 24.88
C SER A 14 47.76 6.83 24.21
N ILE A 15 48.21 7.88 23.51
CA ILE A 15 47.33 8.74 22.67
C ILE A 15 46.61 7.90 21.61
N ALA A 16 47.29 6.90 21.04
CA ALA A 16 46.71 5.98 20.06
C ALA A 16 45.58 5.15 20.68
N THR A 17 45.70 4.72 21.94
CA THR A 17 44.67 4.00 22.68
C THR A 17 43.44 4.88 22.92
N VAL A 18 43.63 6.14 23.37
CA VAL A 18 42.53 7.10 23.53
C VAL A 18 41.84 7.36 22.19
N SER A 19 42.60 7.56 21.12
CA SER A 19 42.07 7.76 19.76
C SER A 19 41.28 6.54 19.26
N ARG A 20 41.76 5.32 19.50
CA ARG A 20 41.03 4.09 19.14
C ARG A 20 39.74 3.91 19.94
N ILE A 21 39.73 4.27 21.24
CA ILE A 21 38.53 4.22 22.08
C ILE A 21 37.49 5.23 21.59
N ILE A 22 37.89 6.49 21.36
CA ILE A 22 37.02 7.56 20.85
C ILE A 22 36.47 7.21 19.46
N ASN A 23 37.27 6.54 18.62
CA ASN A 23 36.87 6.15 17.26
C ASN A 23 36.32 4.72 17.15
N ASN A 24 36.14 4.02 18.28
CA ASN A 24 35.67 2.64 18.36
C ASN A 24 36.40 1.65 17.42
N ARG A 25 37.74 1.73 17.35
CA ARG A 25 38.59 0.91 16.45
C ARG A 25 39.37 -0.18 17.18
N GLY A 26 39.12 -1.43 16.80
CA GLY A 26 39.86 -2.61 17.25
C GLY A 26 39.44 -3.11 18.64
N PRO A 27 39.89 -4.32 19.04
CA PRO A 27 39.56 -4.90 20.33
C PRO A 27 40.26 -4.13 21.47
N ILE A 28 39.48 -3.56 22.38
CA ILE A 28 39.96 -2.85 23.58
C ILE A 28 39.12 -3.30 24.77
N SER A 29 39.77 -3.59 25.90
CA SER A 29 39.08 -4.06 27.09
C SER A 29 38.14 -2.99 27.68
N GLU A 30 36.96 -3.43 28.14
CA GLU A 30 35.96 -2.59 28.81
C GLU A 30 36.55 -1.79 29.98
N LYS A 31 37.47 -2.40 30.74
CA LYS A 31 38.21 -1.75 31.82
C LYS A 31 38.96 -0.49 31.34
N THR A 32 39.62 -0.58 30.19
CA THR A 32 40.39 0.54 29.61
C THR A 32 39.46 1.61 29.05
N ARG A 33 38.36 1.20 28.41
CA ARG A 33 37.31 2.10 27.89
C ARG A 33 36.71 2.97 29.00
N LYS A 34 36.32 2.35 30.12
CA LYS A 34 35.79 3.06 31.31
C LYS A 34 36.80 4.06 31.88
N LYS A 35 38.08 3.68 31.97
CA LYS A 35 39.15 4.56 32.48
C LYS A 35 39.38 5.81 31.62
N VAL A 36 39.33 5.65 30.29
CA VAL A 36 39.45 6.76 29.35
C VAL A 36 38.24 7.68 29.41
N TYR A 37 37.01 7.14 29.42
CA TYR A 37 35.80 7.98 29.55
C TYR A 37 35.74 8.74 30.88
N ALA A 38 36.15 8.13 32.00
CA ALA A 38 36.26 8.82 33.28
C ALA A 38 37.25 9.98 33.22
N SER A 39 38.38 9.80 32.52
CA SER A 39 39.39 10.84 32.33
C SER A 39 38.90 11.98 31.41
N MET A 40 38.14 11.66 30.35
CA MET A 40 37.50 12.67 29.51
C MET A 40 36.51 13.52 30.32
N LYS A 41 35.70 12.88 31.18
CA LYS A 41 34.75 13.57 32.05
C LYS A 41 35.45 14.48 33.07
N ALA A 42 36.49 13.97 33.74
CA ALA A 42 37.24 14.72 34.75
C ALA A 42 37.95 15.96 34.16
N LEU A 43 38.48 15.84 32.94
CA LEU A 43 39.17 16.92 32.25
C LEU A 43 38.25 17.83 31.44
N GLN A 44 36.94 17.57 31.44
CA GLN A 44 35.96 18.21 30.57
C GLN A 44 36.40 18.21 29.09
N TYR A 45 37.10 17.15 28.67
CA TYR A 45 37.58 17.02 27.31
C TYR A 45 36.46 16.54 26.39
N GLN A 46 36.20 17.30 25.33
CA GLN A 46 35.34 16.88 24.22
C GLN A 46 36.18 16.71 22.95
N PRO A 47 35.99 15.60 22.20
CA PRO A 47 36.60 15.44 20.88
C PRO A 47 36.21 16.59 19.96
N ASN A 48 37.17 17.13 19.20
CA ASN A 48 36.89 18.17 18.21
C ASN A 48 36.29 17.52 16.94
N GLU A 49 34.98 17.65 16.77
CA GLU A 49 34.23 17.08 15.65
C GLU A 49 34.64 17.69 14.29
N MET A 50 34.98 18.98 14.23
CA MET A 50 35.43 19.61 12.98
C MET A 50 36.78 19.06 12.51
N ALA A 51 37.71 18.80 13.45
CA ALA A 51 38.98 18.15 13.13
C ALA A 51 38.80 16.71 12.63
N ARG A 52 37.78 15.99 13.14
CA ARG A 52 37.41 14.64 12.67
C ARG A 52 36.77 14.67 11.28
N ALA A 53 35.91 15.65 11.01
CA ALA A 53 35.28 15.84 9.70
C ALA A 53 36.31 16.11 8.60
N LEU A 54 37.34 16.92 8.91
CA LEU A 54 38.48 17.19 8.02
C LEU A 54 39.27 15.92 7.66
N GLN A 55 39.50 15.01 8.60
CA GLN A 55 40.19 13.74 8.32
C GLN A 55 39.33 12.75 7.52
N LYS A 56 38.01 12.73 7.73
CA LYS A 56 37.08 11.79 7.08
C LYS A 56 36.45 12.32 5.79
N LYS A 57 36.68 13.60 5.43
CA LYS A 57 35.98 14.32 4.35
C LYS A 57 34.44 14.21 4.45
N LYS A 58 33.90 14.10 5.67
CA LYS A 58 32.47 13.92 5.95
C LYS A 58 32.12 14.56 7.29
N SER A 59 31.16 15.48 7.31
CA SER A 59 30.71 16.20 8.50
C SER A 59 29.67 15.43 9.32
N ASN A 60 28.92 14.53 8.68
CA ASN A 60 27.68 13.93 9.17
C ASN A 60 26.64 14.97 9.58
N ILE A 61 26.59 16.10 8.87
CA ILE A 61 25.58 17.15 9.05
C ILE A 61 24.80 17.30 7.74
N ILE A 62 23.47 17.31 7.84
CA ILE A 62 22.57 17.66 6.74
C ILE A 62 21.94 19.01 7.07
N GLY A 63 21.94 19.93 6.11
CA GLY A 63 21.22 21.19 6.20
C GLY A 63 19.77 21.02 5.79
N LEU A 64 18.83 21.58 6.54
CA LEU A 64 17.42 21.70 6.13
C LEU A 64 17.01 23.17 6.15
N ILE A 65 16.61 23.68 5.00
CA ILE A 65 16.10 25.04 4.83
C ILE A 65 14.57 24.98 4.73
N VAL A 66 13.87 25.69 5.61
CA VAL A 66 12.41 25.84 5.63
C VAL A 66 12.02 27.32 5.66
N PRO A 67 10.82 27.70 5.17
CA PRO A 67 10.40 29.09 5.19
C PRO A 67 9.93 29.51 6.57
N SER A 68 9.25 28.60 7.29
CA SER A 68 8.76 28.82 8.64
C SER A 68 8.88 27.55 9.48
N ILE A 69 8.82 27.73 10.80
CA ILE A 69 8.73 26.65 11.79
C ILE A 69 7.44 26.75 12.61
N GLN A 70 6.59 27.73 12.32
CA GLN A 70 5.36 28.01 13.06
C GLN A 70 4.19 27.14 12.58
N TYR A 71 4.18 26.74 11.31
CA TYR A 71 3.11 25.95 10.73
C TYR A 71 3.37 24.45 10.90
N SER A 72 2.33 23.68 11.29
CA SER A 72 2.43 22.23 11.54
C SER A 72 2.98 21.44 10.34
N PHE A 73 2.74 21.90 9.11
CA PHE A 73 3.32 21.31 7.91
C PHE A 73 4.84 21.20 8.02
N PHE A 74 5.52 22.31 8.35
CA PHE A 74 6.97 22.31 8.49
C PHE A 74 7.42 21.57 9.73
N GLY A 75 6.64 21.59 10.82
CA GLY A 75 6.91 20.78 12.00
C GLY A 75 7.03 19.29 11.68
N LYS A 76 6.01 18.72 11.03
CA LYS A 76 6.01 17.31 10.60
C LYS A 76 7.13 16.99 9.61
N LEU A 77 7.40 17.92 8.69
CA LEU A 77 8.47 17.76 7.71
C LEU A 77 9.85 17.71 8.39
N ILE A 78 10.10 18.63 9.33
CA ILE A 78 11.36 18.69 10.10
C ILE A 78 11.53 17.40 10.92
N GLU A 79 10.47 16.95 11.59
CA GLU A 79 10.48 15.70 12.38
C GLU A 79 10.85 14.49 11.53
N ALA A 80 10.24 14.35 10.34
CA ALA A 80 10.54 13.26 9.42
C ALA A 80 12.00 13.29 8.94
N VAL A 81 12.49 14.47 8.54
CA VAL A 81 13.87 14.63 8.10
C VAL A 81 14.85 14.35 9.24
N GLU A 82 14.59 14.85 10.45
CA GLU A 82 15.44 14.63 11.63
C GLU A 82 15.49 13.14 11.99
N SER A 83 14.35 12.46 12.01
CA SER A 83 14.26 11.03 12.31
C SER A 83 15.11 10.20 11.35
N VAL A 84 15.00 10.45 10.04
CA VAL A 84 15.80 9.75 9.02
C VAL A 84 17.28 10.10 9.16
N CYS A 85 17.62 11.37 9.41
CA CYS A 85 19.00 11.78 9.66
C CYS A 85 19.60 11.03 10.86
N GLN A 86 18.90 11.01 11.99
CA GLN A 86 19.35 10.38 13.22
C GLN A 86 19.59 8.88 13.04
N GLN A 87 18.65 8.17 12.41
CA GLN A 87 18.76 6.73 12.13
C GLN A 87 19.99 6.39 11.26
N ASN A 88 20.43 7.32 10.42
CA ASN A 88 21.57 7.16 9.52
C ASN A 88 22.85 7.84 10.04
N GLY A 89 22.86 8.27 11.31
CA GLY A 89 24.04 8.86 11.96
C GLY A 89 24.38 10.28 11.51
N TYR A 90 23.44 10.98 10.86
CA TYR A 90 23.55 12.40 10.53
C TYR A 90 22.90 13.27 11.62
N LYS A 91 23.41 14.49 11.78
CA LYS A 91 22.79 15.56 12.58
C LYS A 91 22.10 16.53 11.64
N LEU A 92 20.97 17.08 12.06
CA LEU A 92 20.24 18.08 11.30
C LEU A 92 20.66 19.50 11.71
N MET A 93 20.98 20.34 10.73
CA MET A 93 21.17 21.78 10.89
C MET A 93 19.99 22.53 10.26
N LEU A 94 19.06 22.98 11.08
CA LEU A 94 17.83 23.66 10.65
C LEU A 94 18.09 25.15 10.37
N CYS A 95 17.63 25.61 9.22
CA CYS A 95 17.73 26.99 8.75
C CYS A 95 16.34 27.52 8.41
N ARG A 96 15.99 28.72 8.89
CA ARG A 96 14.71 29.38 8.60
C ARG A 96 14.94 30.61 7.73
N THR A 97 14.27 30.68 6.57
CA THR A 97 14.36 31.86 5.69
C THR A 97 13.37 32.96 6.05
N GLY A 98 12.23 32.64 6.68
CA GLY A 98 11.18 33.62 6.96
C GLY A 98 10.58 34.22 5.68
N GLU A 99 10.47 33.40 4.62
CA GLU A 99 9.99 33.81 3.30
C GLU A 99 10.79 34.99 2.70
N ASN A 100 12.10 34.99 2.92
CA ASN A 100 13.00 36.00 2.40
C ASN A 100 14.06 35.37 1.51
N GLU A 101 14.08 35.76 0.23
CA GLU A 101 15.04 35.27 -0.77
C GLU A 101 16.50 35.54 -0.37
N SER A 102 16.82 36.75 0.10
CA SER A 102 18.19 37.07 0.52
C SER A 102 18.67 36.20 1.68
N ARG A 103 17.76 35.82 2.59
CA ARG A 103 18.08 34.89 3.67
C ARG A 103 18.27 33.47 3.18
N GLU A 104 17.54 33.02 2.15
CA GLU A 104 17.80 31.71 1.54
C GLU A 104 19.23 31.61 1.00
N ILE A 105 19.67 32.64 0.28
CA ILE A 105 21.05 32.74 -0.23
C ILE A 105 22.06 32.70 0.94
N GLU A 106 21.82 33.48 1.99
CA GLU A 106 22.64 33.49 3.21
C GLU A 106 22.71 32.10 3.87
N MET A 107 21.57 31.41 3.98
CA MET A 107 21.50 30.08 4.60
C MET A 107 22.24 29.03 3.78
N VAL A 108 22.09 29.04 2.45
CA VAL A 108 22.85 28.15 1.55
C VAL A 108 24.35 28.41 1.71
N ALA A 109 24.79 29.67 1.62
CA ALA A 109 26.21 30.03 1.79
C ALA A 109 26.75 29.63 3.17
N MET A 110 25.96 29.77 4.23
CA MET A 110 26.32 29.36 5.58
C MET A 110 26.48 27.84 5.70
N LEU A 111 25.56 27.06 5.11
CA LEU A 111 25.63 25.60 5.10
C LEU A 111 26.84 25.11 4.30
N GLU A 112 27.15 25.76 3.16
CA GLU A 112 28.37 25.49 2.40
C GLU A 112 29.64 25.80 3.19
N ALA A 113 29.70 26.97 3.86
CA ALA A 113 30.83 27.36 4.69
C ALA A 113 31.05 26.40 5.88
N ASN A 114 29.97 25.84 6.42
CA ASN A 114 30.01 24.82 7.47
C ASN A 114 30.28 23.40 6.95
N LYS A 115 30.46 23.22 5.64
CA LYS A 115 30.79 21.94 4.99
C LYS A 115 29.81 20.82 5.34
N VAL A 116 28.51 21.12 5.33
CA VAL A 116 27.47 20.08 5.44
C VAL A 116 27.59 19.08 4.30
N ASP A 117 27.17 17.84 4.54
CA ASP A 117 27.31 16.77 3.54
C ASP A 117 26.24 16.88 2.44
N GLY A 118 25.12 17.56 2.69
CA GLY A 118 24.05 17.81 1.73
C GLY A 118 22.99 18.76 2.27
N ILE A 119 22.13 19.29 1.39
CA ILE A 119 21.08 20.26 1.74
C ILE A 119 19.73 19.75 1.27
N ILE A 120 18.71 19.85 2.13
CA ILE A 120 17.30 19.76 1.76
C ILE A 120 16.74 21.18 1.79
N VAL A 121 16.11 21.60 0.70
CA VAL A 121 15.46 22.92 0.61
C VAL A 121 13.96 22.76 0.39
N CYS A 122 13.18 23.29 1.33
CA CYS A 122 11.76 23.53 1.17
C CYS A 122 11.59 25.05 1.20
N SER A 123 11.50 25.70 0.03
CA SER A 123 11.33 27.15 -0.05
C SER A 123 10.39 27.54 -1.17
N ARG A 124 9.77 28.72 -1.01
CA ARG A 124 8.68 29.23 -1.85
C ARG A 124 9.08 30.40 -2.75
N LEU A 125 10.27 30.98 -2.57
CA LEU A 125 10.67 32.25 -3.19
C LEU A 125 12.11 32.22 -3.71
N GLY A 126 12.38 33.07 -4.71
CA GLY A 126 13.72 33.47 -5.14
C GLY A 126 14.20 32.93 -6.49
N ASP A 127 15.37 33.41 -6.91
CA ASP A 127 16.06 32.94 -8.12
C ASP A 127 16.67 31.55 -7.90
N THR A 128 16.31 30.60 -8.75
CA THR A 128 16.87 29.25 -8.73
C THR A 128 18.33 29.20 -9.21
N ALA A 129 18.84 30.27 -9.82
CA ALA A 129 20.20 30.35 -10.35
C ALA A 129 21.26 30.05 -9.28
N ILE A 130 20.98 30.34 -8.01
CA ILE A 130 21.88 30.03 -6.88
C ILE A 130 22.16 28.52 -6.74
N TYR A 131 21.28 27.67 -7.28
CA TYR A 131 21.43 26.21 -7.29
C TYR A 131 22.00 25.64 -8.60
N THR A 132 22.15 26.47 -9.64
CA THR A 132 22.56 26.04 -10.99
C THR A 132 24.08 26.02 -11.20
N GLY A 133 24.87 26.49 -10.21
CA GLY A 133 26.34 26.41 -10.22
C GLY A 133 26.88 25.03 -9.85
N LYS A 134 28.22 24.86 -9.88
CA LYS A 134 28.88 23.68 -9.27
C LYS A 134 28.74 23.75 -7.75
N MET A 135 27.61 23.31 -7.23
CA MET A 135 27.41 23.14 -5.79
C MET A 135 28.41 22.11 -5.27
N SER A 136 28.93 22.36 -4.07
CA SER A 136 29.94 21.50 -3.45
C SER A 136 29.37 20.20 -2.86
N MET A 137 28.04 20.11 -2.75
CA MET A 137 27.28 19.00 -2.19
C MET A 137 25.96 18.76 -2.95
N PRO A 138 25.33 17.59 -2.81
CA PRO A 138 23.99 17.33 -3.33
C PRO A 138 22.90 18.16 -2.64
N ILE A 139 21.82 18.44 -3.38
CA ILE A 139 20.67 19.21 -2.91
C ILE A 139 19.38 18.53 -3.38
N VAL A 140 18.45 18.32 -2.45
CA VAL A 140 17.09 17.83 -2.73
C VAL A 140 16.09 18.93 -2.42
N SER A 141 15.20 19.22 -3.36
CA SER A 141 14.14 20.22 -3.20
C SER A 141 12.81 19.57 -2.79
N ILE A 142 12.01 20.29 -2.02
CA ILE A 142 10.63 19.91 -1.66
C ILE A 142 9.67 21.00 -2.14
N ASP A 143 8.63 20.59 -2.88
CA ASP A 143 7.55 21.43 -3.42
C ASP A 143 7.96 22.58 -4.39
N ARG A 144 9.26 22.70 -4.71
CA ARG A 144 9.78 23.65 -5.70
C ARG A 144 10.62 22.92 -6.74
N GLU A 145 10.25 23.04 -8.01
CA GLU A 145 11.03 22.46 -9.09
C GLU A 145 12.25 23.33 -9.39
N ILE A 146 13.43 22.72 -9.30
CA ILE A 146 14.72 23.36 -9.56
C ILE A 146 15.47 22.49 -10.55
N GLN A 147 15.86 23.07 -11.68
CA GLN A 147 16.49 22.33 -12.76
C GLN A 147 17.79 21.65 -12.28
N GLY A 148 17.89 20.34 -12.52
CA GLY A 148 19.07 19.54 -12.19
C GLY A 148 19.11 18.99 -10.76
N LEU A 149 18.13 19.33 -9.92
CA LEU A 149 18.00 18.78 -8.56
C LEU A 149 16.94 17.68 -8.48
N SER A 150 17.08 16.79 -7.50
CA SER A 150 15.97 15.93 -7.09
C SER A 150 14.86 16.78 -6.49
N VAL A 151 13.61 16.40 -6.75
CA VAL A 151 12.44 17.08 -6.18
C VAL A 151 11.47 16.05 -5.60
N VAL A 152 10.99 16.33 -4.40
CA VAL A 152 9.92 15.58 -3.73
C VAL A 152 8.71 16.50 -3.58
N THR A 153 7.55 16.06 -4.07
CA THR A 153 6.30 16.83 -3.98
C THR A 153 5.14 15.87 -3.72
N SER A 154 4.04 16.38 -3.20
CA SER A 154 2.75 15.67 -3.25
C SER A 154 2.08 15.87 -4.62
N ASP A 155 1.12 15.00 -4.96
CA ASP A 155 0.28 15.15 -6.16
C ASP A 155 -0.76 16.26 -5.95
N ASN A 156 -0.28 17.49 -6.11
CA ASN A 156 -1.07 18.69 -5.95
C ASN A 156 -2.23 18.78 -6.96
N TYR A 157 -2.05 18.26 -8.18
CA TYR A 157 -3.11 18.27 -9.18
C TYR A 157 -4.25 17.33 -8.79
N ALA A 158 -3.92 16.09 -8.45
CA ALA A 158 -4.91 15.13 -7.95
C ALA A 158 -5.61 15.66 -6.70
N GLY A 159 -4.88 16.36 -5.82
CA GLY A 159 -5.51 16.99 -4.64
C GLY A 159 -6.55 18.04 -4.99
N GLY A 160 -6.30 18.86 -6.02
CA GLY A 160 -7.30 19.79 -6.55
C GLY A 160 -8.52 19.09 -7.13
N VAL A 161 -8.30 17.98 -7.85
CA VAL A 161 -9.37 17.13 -8.41
C VAL A 161 -10.25 16.57 -7.31
N LEU A 162 -9.66 15.97 -6.26
CA LEU A 162 -10.37 15.44 -5.10
C LEU A 162 -11.21 16.51 -4.39
N ALA A 163 -10.67 17.73 -4.24
CA ALA A 163 -11.39 18.85 -3.65
C ALA A 163 -12.65 19.23 -4.46
N ALA A 164 -12.55 19.27 -5.79
CA ALA A 164 -13.67 19.57 -6.67
C ALA A 164 -14.73 18.47 -6.64
N GLU A 165 -14.31 17.20 -6.64
CA GLU A 165 -15.20 16.05 -6.57
C GLU A 165 -15.97 15.99 -5.25
N GLU A 166 -15.31 16.28 -4.14
CA GLU A 166 -15.96 16.27 -2.83
C GLU A 166 -16.99 17.39 -2.69
N LEU A 167 -16.68 18.62 -3.13
CA LEU A 167 -17.67 19.71 -3.12
C LEU A 167 -18.83 19.41 -4.07
N TYR A 168 -18.57 18.84 -5.24
CA TYR A 168 -19.60 18.40 -6.16
C TYR A 168 -20.48 17.30 -5.54
N ALA A 169 -19.89 16.31 -4.87
CA ALA A 169 -20.61 15.25 -4.16
C ALA A 169 -21.46 15.80 -3.01
N ALA A 170 -20.99 16.85 -2.33
CA ALA A 170 -21.75 17.60 -1.33
C ALA A 170 -22.91 18.45 -1.92
N GLY A 171 -23.08 18.44 -3.26
CA GLY A 171 -24.15 19.09 -3.98
C GLY A 171 -23.86 20.51 -4.47
N CYS A 172 -22.59 20.94 -4.45
CA CYS A 172 -22.18 22.28 -4.88
C CYS A 172 -22.18 22.41 -6.40
N SER A 173 -22.76 23.49 -6.91
CA SER A 173 -22.77 23.85 -8.34
C SER A 173 -21.95 25.11 -8.64
N ASN A 174 -21.66 25.91 -7.61
CA ASN A 174 -20.92 27.17 -7.69
C ASN A 174 -19.82 27.23 -6.61
N PRO A 175 -18.89 26.27 -6.54
CA PRO A 175 -17.90 26.27 -5.49
C PRO A 175 -16.87 27.39 -5.68
N ALA A 176 -16.25 27.85 -4.61
CA ALA A 176 -15.17 28.84 -4.67
C ALA A 176 -13.88 28.30 -4.06
N LEU A 177 -12.74 28.55 -4.72
CA LEU A 177 -11.41 28.32 -4.19
C LEU A 177 -10.94 29.59 -3.47
N PHE A 178 -10.69 29.51 -2.17
CA PHE A 178 -10.12 30.56 -1.34
C PHE A 178 -8.66 30.27 -1.01
N GLY A 179 -7.75 31.09 -1.51
CA GLY A 179 -6.32 30.84 -1.37
C GLY A 179 -5.46 31.83 -2.15
N ASP A 180 -4.15 31.75 -1.97
CA ASP A 180 -3.19 32.60 -2.66
C ASP A 180 -3.02 32.26 -4.13
N LYS A 181 -2.60 33.26 -4.91
CA LYS A 181 -2.24 33.06 -6.31
C LYS A 181 -0.83 32.48 -6.34
N THR A 182 -0.75 31.17 -6.48
CA THR A 182 0.52 30.46 -6.56
C THR A 182 1.15 30.62 -7.96
N PRO A 183 2.45 30.99 -8.08
CA PRO A 183 3.18 30.99 -9.35
C PRO A 183 3.23 29.60 -10.01
N GLU A 184 3.30 29.53 -11.35
CA GLU A 184 3.25 28.28 -12.12
C GLU A 184 4.38 27.29 -11.77
N TYR A 185 5.55 27.78 -11.38
CA TYR A 185 6.72 26.94 -11.03
C TYR A 185 6.61 26.26 -9.66
N MET A 186 5.60 26.60 -8.85
CA MET A 186 5.38 26.00 -7.53
C MET A 186 4.41 24.84 -7.64
N ALA A 187 4.71 23.73 -6.95
CA ALA A 187 3.87 22.53 -7.02
C ALA A 187 2.41 22.80 -6.59
N MET A 188 2.20 23.74 -5.66
CA MET A 188 0.86 24.13 -5.19
C MET A 188 -0.02 24.78 -6.26
N HIS A 189 0.55 25.27 -7.36
CA HIS A 189 -0.24 25.75 -8.50
C HIS A 189 -1.10 24.63 -9.11
N GLY A 190 -0.60 23.38 -9.04
CA GLY A 190 -1.34 22.19 -9.43
C GLY A 190 -2.68 22.02 -8.71
N ARG A 191 -2.77 22.40 -7.42
CA ARG A 191 -4.03 22.35 -6.63
C ARG A 191 -5.12 23.18 -7.29
N ASN A 192 -4.76 24.40 -7.66
CA ASN A 192 -5.70 25.35 -8.22
C ASN A 192 -6.15 24.87 -9.61
N ILE A 193 -5.21 24.49 -10.48
CA ILE A 193 -5.53 23.98 -11.81
C ILE A 193 -6.41 22.72 -11.71
N GLY A 194 -6.03 21.74 -10.89
CA GLY A 194 -6.77 20.48 -10.72
C GLY A 194 -8.22 20.73 -10.31
N PHE A 195 -8.43 21.64 -9.37
CA PHE A 195 -9.76 22.06 -8.93
C PHE A 195 -10.59 22.67 -10.07
N PHE A 196 -10.07 23.71 -10.73
CA PHE A 196 -10.81 24.39 -11.81
C PHE A 196 -11.08 23.48 -13.02
N ASN A 197 -10.09 22.67 -13.42
CA ASN A 197 -10.25 21.70 -14.51
C ASN A 197 -11.34 20.67 -14.19
N ARG A 198 -11.33 20.13 -12.96
CA ARG A 198 -12.31 19.13 -12.56
C ARG A 198 -13.70 19.73 -12.44
N CYS A 199 -13.84 20.91 -11.84
CA CYS A 199 -15.10 21.66 -11.81
C CYS A 199 -15.68 21.86 -13.22
N LYS A 200 -14.84 22.31 -14.18
CA LYS A 200 -15.24 22.45 -15.58
C LYS A 200 -15.74 21.13 -16.19
N SER A 201 -15.04 20.02 -15.93
CA SER A 201 -15.44 18.70 -16.44
C SER A 201 -16.74 18.17 -15.80
N LEU A 202 -17.05 18.59 -14.58
CA LEU A 202 -18.27 18.23 -13.85
C LEU A 202 -19.46 19.14 -14.19
N GLY A 203 -19.25 20.15 -15.04
CA GLY A 203 -20.27 21.13 -15.42
C GLY A 203 -20.60 22.13 -14.32
N VAL A 204 -19.72 22.34 -13.34
CA VAL A 204 -19.90 23.32 -12.26
C VAL A 204 -19.06 24.58 -12.49
N THR A 205 -19.60 25.73 -12.09
CA THR A 205 -18.94 27.03 -12.30
C THR A 205 -18.17 27.41 -11.06
N ALA A 206 -16.85 27.21 -11.08
CA ALA A 206 -16.01 27.55 -9.94
C ALA A 206 -15.54 29.02 -9.95
N HIS A 207 -15.37 29.60 -8.76
CA HIS A 207 -14.89 30.97 -8.57
C HIS A 207 -13.58 31.01 -7.79
N TYR A 208 -12.80 32.08 -7.95
CA TYR A 208 -11.54 32.27 -7.25
C TYR A 208 -11.62 33.45 -6.28
N PHE A 209 -11.36 33.21 -5.01
CA PHE A 209 -11.31 34.21 -3.95
C PHE A 209 -9.84 34.40 -3.53
N PRO A 210 -9.19 35.50 -3.93
CA PRO A 210 -7.77 35.70 -3.62
C PRO A 210 -7.60 35.99 -2.12
N ALA A 211 -6.75 35.19 -1.47
CA ALA A 211 -6.42 35.32 -0.06
C ALA A 211 -5.06 36.03 0.17
N SER A 212 -4.68 36.97 -0.71
CA SER A 212 -3.36 37.64 -0.80
C SER A 212 -2.97 38.43 0.45
N CYS A 213 -2.79 37.72 1.56
CA CYS A 213 -2.51 38.22 2.89
C CYS A 213 -1.81 37.13 3.72
N ASP A 214 -1.12 37.54 4.78
CA ASP A 214 -0.61 36.59 5.76
C ASP A 214 -1.78 35.90 6.46
N ALA A 215 -1.76 34.57 6.55
CA ALA A 215 -2.77 33.80 7.25
C ALA A 215 -2.87 34.20 8.74
N GLU A 216 -1.83 34.79 9.33
CA GLU A 216 -1.87 35.31 10.70
C GLU A 216 -2.77 36.55 10.86
N ASP A 217 -2.98 37.34 9.79
CA ASP A 217 -3.90 38.48 9.82
C ASP A 217 -5.35 38.03 9.63
N LYS A 218 -5.91 37.48 10.71
CA LYS A 218 -7.29 36.95 10.74
C LYS A 218 -8.33 37.98 10.29
N ALA A 219 -8.11 39.26 10.58
CA ALA A 219 -9.06 40.32 10.21
C ALA A 219 -9.05 40.55 8.70
N GLU A 220 -7.87 40.52 8.09
CA GLU A 220 -7.71 40.65 6.65
C GLU A 220 -8.19 39.41 5.89
N VAL A 221 -7.84 38.20 6.37
CA VAL A 221 -8.36 36.92 5.84
C VAL A 221 -9.90 36.94 5.82
N GLU A 222 -10.52 37.33 6.93
CA GLU A 222 -11.97 37.46 7.04
C GLU A 222 -12.54 38.51 6.08
N ARG A 223 -11.86 39.66 5.94
CA ARG A 223 -12.28 40.74 5.03
C ARG A 223 -12.28 40.27 3.57
N LEU A 224 -11.20 39.63 3.12
CA LEU A 224 -11.03 39.15 1.75
C LEU A 224 -12.02 38.03 1.42
N PHE A 225 -12.21 37.09 2.34
CA PHE A 225 -13.19 36.02 2.17
C PHE A 225 -14.62 36.57 2.02
N LEU A 226 -15.01 37.52 2.89
CA LEU A 226 -16.33 38.16 2.81
C LEU A 226 -16.49 39.02 1.54
N GLN A 227 -15.41 39.62 1.03
CA GLN A 227 -15.41 40.32 -0.25
C GLN A 227 -15.64 39.36 -1.42
N GLY A 228 -15.02 38.17 -1.39
CA GLY A 228 -15.27 37.08 -2.35
C GLY A 228 -16.73 36.65 -2.37
N LEU A 229 -17.32 36.36 -1.20
CA LEU A 229 -18.74 36.03 -1.08
C LEU A 229 -19.67 37.15 -1.56
N LYS A 230 -19.27 38.43 -1.40
CA LYS A 230 -20.06 39.57 -1.90
C LYS A 230 -19.99 39.66 -3.43
N ALA A 231 -18.83 39.35 -4.03
CA ALA A 231 -18.65 39.36 -5.47
C ALA A 231 -19.34 38.17 -6.16
N TYR A 232 -19.41 37.02 -5.47
CA TYR A 232 -20.02 35.79 -5.96
C TYR A 232 -21.09 35.28 -4.97
N PRO A 233 -22.26 35.96 -4.88
CA PRO A 233 -23.30 35.62 -3.90
C PRO A 233 -23.94 34.23 -4.10
N GLN A 234 -23.77 33.62 -5.27
CA GLN A 234 -24.25 32.28 -5.60
C GLN A 234 -23.38 31.14 -5.04
N THR A 235 -22.23 31.46 -4.43
CA THR A 235 -21.30 30.45 -3.92
C THR A 235 -21.98 29.49 -2.95
N ASP A 236 -21.82 28.20 -3.18
CA ASP A 236 -22.50 27.12 -2.42
C ASP A 236 -21.54 26.10 -1.80
N GLY A 237 -20.23 26.24 -2.00
CA GLY A 237 -19.18 25.44 -1.37
C GLY A 237 -17.83 26.15 -1.41
N ILE A 238 -16.94 25.84 -0.46
CA ILE A 238 -15.64 26.51 -0.34
C ILE A 238 -14.51 25.48 -0.27
N PHE A 239 -13.53 25.62 -1.14
CA PHE A 239 -12.24 24.95 -1.05
C PHE A 239 -11.17 25.95 -0.54
N ILE A 240 -10.58 25.69 0.62
CA ILE A 240 -9.53 26.51 1.22
C ILE A 240 -8.17 25.82 0.98
N THR A 241 -7.19 26.52 0.42
CA THR A 241 -5.95 25.90 -0.08
C THR A 241 -4.94 25.46 0.99
N GLY A 242 -5.28 25.57 2.27
CA GLY A 242 -4.43 25.16 3.39
C GLY A 242 -5.15 25.25 4.75
N ASP A 243 -4.78 24.35 5.67
CA ASP A 243 -5.44 24.23 6.99
C ASP A 243 -5.19 25.44 7.88
N ALA A 244 -4.03 26.10 7.78
CA ALA A 244 -3.73 27.32 8.53
C ALA A 244 -4.67 28.47 8.12
N LEU A 245 -4.91 28.64 6.81
CA LEU A 245 -5.84 29.63 6.29
C LEU A 245 -7.28 29.31 6.71
N ALA A 246 -7.65 28.02 6.69
CA ALA A 246 -8.96 27.56 7.15
C ALA A 246 -9.18 27.85 8.65
N ALA A 247 -8.17 27.59 9.49
CA ALA A 247 -8.21 27.90 10.92
C ALA A 247 -8.34 29.40 11.19
N SER A 248 -7.57 30.24 10.49
CA SER A 248 -7.66 31.70 10.62
C SER A 248 -9.04 32.22 10.23
N LEU A 249 -9.61 31.71 9.13
CA LEU A 249 -10.96 32.06 8.70
C LEU A 249 -12.01 31.60 9.73
N PHE A 250 -11.90 30.37 10.23
CA PHE A 250 -12.81 29.82 11.26
C PHE A 250 -12.80 30.66 12.54
N CYS A 251 -11.64 31.19 12.94
CA CYS A 251 -11.51 32.05 14.09
C CYS A 251 -12.14 33.46 13.91
N GLY A 252 -12.46 33.87 12.69
CA GLY A 252 -13.04 35.18 12.37
C GLY A 252 -14.38 35.44 13.07
N THR A 253 -14.52 36.61 13.70
CA THR A 253 -15.72 36.95 14.49
C THR A 253 -16.97 37.09 13.63
N LYS A 254 -16.87 37.71 12.45
CA LYS A 254 -17.96 37.86 11.50
C LYS A 254 -18.28 36.54 10.81
N ILE A 255 -17.28 35.69 10.56
CA ILE A 255 -17.48 34.32 10.03
C ILE A 255 -18.35 33.51 10.99
N LYS A 256 -18.04 33.52 12.29
CA LYS A 256 -18.83 32.86 13.33
C LYS A 256 -20.23 33.46 13.49
N GLN A 257 -20.35 34.79 13.56
CA GLN A 257 -21.65 35.47 13.66
C GLN A 257 -22.55 35.14 12.46
N LYS A 258 -21.98 35.06 11.26
CA LYS A 258 -22.72 34.71 10.04
C LYS A 258 -22.93 33.21 9.86
N LYS A 259 -22.39 32.36 10.75
CA LYS A 259 -22.44 30.90 10.70
C LYS A 259 -22.07 30.35 9.32
N ILE A 260 -20.99 30.88 8.74
CA ILE A 260 -20.56 30.51 7.37
C ILE A 260 -20.24 29.01 7.27
N PHE A 261 -19.56 28.46 8.27
CA PHE A 261 -19.19 27.03 8.31
C PHE A 261 -20.40 26.09 8.44
N ASP A 262 -21.55 26.60 8.87
CA ASP A 262 -22.80 25.83 8.91
C ASP A 262 -23.63 25.95 7.62
N LYS A 263 -23.24 26.87 6.71
CA LYS A 263 -24.01 27.22 5.51
C LYS A 263 -23.50 26.56 4.24
N PHE A 264 -22.22 26.22 4.20
CA PHE A 264 -21.55 25.70 3.02
C PHE A 264 -20.80 24.42 3.37
N PRO A 265 -20.74 23.44 2.46
CA PRO A 265 -19.68 22.48 2.45
C PRO A 265 -18.33 23.20 2.38
N ILE A 266 -17.45 22.93 3.34
CA ILE A 266 -16.11 23.52 3.41
C ILE A 266 -15.09 22.40 3.39
N LEU A 267 -14.09 22.55 2.54
CA LEU A 267 -12.97 21.63 2.41
C LEU A 267 -11.67 22.42 2.55
N SER A 268 -10.71 21.86 3.26
CA SER A 268 -9.36 22.42 3.39
C SER A 268 -8.29 21.51 2.76
N TYR A 269 -7.02 21.85 2.92
CA TYR A 269 -5.90 21.12 2.36
C TYR A 269 -4.79 21.01 3.40
N ASP A 270 -3.96 19.97 3.29
CA ASP A 270 -2.80 19.60 4.12
C ASP A 270 -3.06 18.41 5.05
N GLY A 271 -4.28 18.25 5.59
CA GLY A 271 -4.66 17.13 6.46
C GLY A 271 -3.94 17.15 7.82
N LEU A 272 -3.73 18.35 8.36
CA LEU A 272 -3.04 18.64 9.62
C LEU A 272 -4.04 18.72 10.77
N GLU A 273 -3.52 18.88 12.00
CA GLU A 273 -4.27 18.79 13.26
C GLU A 273 -5.47 19.74 13.29
N PHE A 274 -5.37 20.91 12.67
CA PHE A 274 -6.48 21.88 12.63
C PHE A 274 -7.71 21.34 11.90
N SER A 275 -7.53 20.64 10.78
CA SER A 275 -8.66 20.05 10.05
C SER A 275 -9.37 18.98 10.88
N GLU A 276 -8.62 18.25 11.71
CA GLU A 276 -9.18 17.26 12.64
C GLU A 276 -9.93 17.93 13.80
N LEU A 277 -9.30 18.90 14.48
CA LEU A 277 -9.89 19.61 15.61
C LEU A 277 -11.15 20.38 15.25
N LEU A 278 -11.23 20.87 14.01
CA LEU A 278 -12.37 21.64 13.50
C LEU A 278 -13.40 20.78 12.75
N ASP A 279 -13.16 19.46 12.65
CA ASP A 279 -14.03 18.53 11.91
C ASP A 279 -14.22 18.94 10.43
N ILE A 280 -13.16 19.49 9.84
CA ILE A 280 -13.11 19.96 8.45
C ILE A 280 -12.55 18.87 7.54
N THR A 281 -13.28 18.51 6.49
CA THR A 281 -12.82 17.62 5.42
C THR A 281 -11.57 18.22 4.78
N SER A 282 -10.51 17.45 4.63
CA SER A 282 -9.24 17.97 4.11
C SER A 282 -8.58 16.99 3.15
N VAL A 283 -7.98 17.51 2.08
CA VAL A 283 -7.07 16.73 1.24
C VAL A 283 -5.72 16.68 1.93
N ALA A 284 -5.39 15.51 2.47
CA ALA A 284 -4.19 15.28 3.26
C ALA A 284 -2.96 15.04 2.38
N GLN A 285 -1.90 15.77 2.70
CA GLN A 285 -0.59 15.54 2.13
C GLN A 285 0.18 14.50 2.95
N PRO A 286 1.00 13.64 2.32
CA PRO A 286 1.87 12.70 3.02
C PRO A 286 3.15 13.41 3.50
N VAL A 287 3.00 14.41 4.38
CA VAL A 287 4.08 15.36 4.76
C VAL A 287 5.28 14.63 5.40
N TYR A 288 5.01 13.61 6.21
CA TYR A 288 6.07 12.83 6.84
C TYR A 288 6.86 12.05 5.79
N GLU A 289 6.17 11.37 4.89
CA GLU A 289 6.76 10.60 3.80
C GLU A 289 7.52 11.50 2.82
N MET A 290 7.04 12.72 2.56
CA MET A 290 7.76 13.72 1.78
C MET A 290 9.12 14.05 2.42
N GLY A 291 9.15 14.34 3.73
CA GLY A 291 10.38 14.63 4.46
C GLY A 291 11.33 13.44 4.49
N ALA A 292 10.80 12.24 4.77
CA ALA A 292 11.57 11.00 4.81
C ALA A 292 12.17 10.66 3.43
N ALA A 293 11.36 10.75 2.36
CA ALA A 293 11.80 10.51 0.99
C ALA A 293 12.90 11.49 0.57
N ALA A 294 12.78 12.78 0.91
CA ALA A 294 13.79 13.78 0.61
C ALA A 294 15.12 13.48 1.33
N ALA A 295 15.07 13.11 2.61
CA ALA A 295 16.26 12.74 3.39
C ALA A 295 16.95 11.48 2.85
N VAL A 296 16.18 10.42 2.56
CA VAL A 296 16.71 9.19 1.95
C VAL A 296 17.33 9.48 0.59
N GLN A 297 16.65 10.27 -0.25
CA GLN A 297 17.17 10.66 -1.56
C GLN A 297 18.49 11.40 -1.45
N LEU A 298 18.57 12.39 -0.54
CA LEU A 298 19.79 13.16 -0.32
C LEU A 298 20.96 12.24 0.09
N MET A 299 20.73 11.31 1.01
CA MET A 299 21.78 10.38 1.48
C MET A 299 22.30 9.49 0.35
N LYS A 300 21.43 9.01 -0.53
CA LYS A 300 21.83 8.22 -1.71
C LYS A 300 22.68 9.04 -2.68
N GLU A 301 22.38 10.33 -2.84
CA GLU A 301 23.18 11.23 -3.67
C GLU A 301 24.55 11.56 -3.02
N ILE A 302 24.60 11.73 -1.70
CA ILE A 302 25.85 11.90 -0.94
C ILE A 302 26.77 10.68 -1.14
N GLU A 303 26.19 9.48 -1.13
CA GLU A 303 26.89 8.21 -1.36
C GLU A 303 27.22 7.94 -2.84
N LYS A 304 26.82 8.83 -3.76
CA LYS A 304 26.97 8.70 -5.22
C LYS A 304 26.32 7.45 -5.80
N ARG A 305 25.23 6.99 -5.18
CA ARG A 305 24.50 5.78 -5.59
C ARG A 305 23.41 6.05 -6.61
N GLU A 306 22.86 7.27 -6.63
CA GLU A 306 21.74 7.64 -7.51
C GLU A 306 21.93 9.01 -8.18
N ARG A 307 21.12 9.25 -9.21
CA ARG A 307 21.04 10.51 -9.96
C ARG A 307 19.79 11.30 -9.54
N PRO A 308 19.74 12.61 -9.83
CA PRO A 308 18.57 13.44 -9.57
C PRO A 308 17.27 12.87 -10.17
N ARG A 309 16.18 12.85 -9.41
CA ARG A 309 14.86 12.37 -9.85
C ARG A 309 13.70 13.16 -9.25
N ARG A 310 12.55 13.10 -9.93
CA ARG A 310 11.28 13.68 -9.48
C ARG A 310 10.43 12.60 -8.81
N MET A 311 10.02 12.85 -7.57
CA MET A 311 9.16 11.98 -6.77
C MET A 311 7.85 12.70 -6.46
N ILE A 312 6.74 12.11 -6.87
CA ILE A 312 5.39 12.61 -6.61
C ILE A 312 4.69 11.60 -5.69
N LEU A 313 4.31 12.04 -4.50
CA LEU A 313 3.63 11.20 -3.52
C LEU A 313 2.11 11.42 -3.58
N PRO A 314 1.29 10.35 -3.49
CA PRO A 314 -0.15 10.45 -3.59
C PRO A 314 -0.73 11.21 -2.38
N VAL A 315 -1.78 12.00 -2.65
CA VAL A 315 -2.61 12.64 -1.61
C VAL A 315 -3.88 11.83 -1.38
N ARG A 316 -4.54 12.02 -0.24
CA ARG A 316 -5.82 11.35 0.07
C ARG A 316 -6.83 12.33 0.64
N LEU A 317 -8.11 12.08 0.38
CA LEU A 317 -9.19 12.86 0.99
C LEU A 317 -9.53 12.28 2.37
N ILE A 318 -9.55 13.12 3.40
CA ILE A 318 -10.05 12.78 4.72
C ILE A 318 -11.41 13.46 4.90
N ARG A 319 -12.50 12.70 4.74
CA ARG A 319 -13.87 13.20 4.91
C ARG A 319 -14.22 13.40 6.38
N ARG A 320 -14.86 14.52 6.66
CA ARG A 320 -15.34 14.94 7.99
C ARG A 320 -16.67 15.69 7.85
N LYS A 321 -17.21 16.20 8.96
CA LYS A 321 -18.55 16.79 8.96
C LYS A 321 -18.73 17.98 8.03
N SER A 322 -17.68 18.77 7.79
CA SER A 322 -17.81 20.02 7.02
C SER A 322 -18.22 19.83 5.55
N THR A 323 -18.18 18.63 4.98
CA THR A 323 -18.75 18.33 3.65
C THR A 323 -19.90 17.31 3.70
N GLN A 324 -20.20 16.77 4.88
CA GLN A 324 -21.35 15.89 5.11
C GLN A 324 -22.60 16.74 5.32
N ASN A 325 -23.53 16.70 4.36
CA ASN A 325 -24.71 17.53 4.40
C ASN A 325 -25.92 16.74 4.95
N ASP A 326 -26.25 16.92 6.23
CA ASP A 326 -27.45 16.31 6.84
C ASP A 326 -28.78 16.92 6.34
N LYS A 327 -28.74 18.08 5.65
CA LYS A 327 -29.92 18.90 5.35
C LYS A 327 -30.45 18.86 3.92
N LYS A 328 -29.88 18.02 3.08
CA LYS A 328 -30.59 17.47 1.95
C LYS A 328 -30.23 16.01 2.01
N GLY A 329 -31.22 15.12 2.06
CA GLY A 329 -31.01 13.75 1.65
C GLY A 329 -30.27 13.86 0.34
N GLY A 330 -28.95 13.63 0.40
CA GLY A 330 -28.13 13.64 -0.76
C GLY A 330 -28.87 12.72 -1.70
N LYS A 331 -29.07 13.14 -2.93
CA LYS A 331 -29.06 12.12 -3.95
C LYS A 331 -27.74 11.38 -3.70
N ILE A 332 -27.77 10.27 -2.96
CA ILE A 332 -27.11 9.05 -3.41
C ILE A 332 -27.49 9.10 -4.88
N ARG A 333 -26.54 9.49 -5.75
CA ARG A 333 -26.75 9.31 -7.20
C ARG A 333 -27.37 7.93 -7.27
N ASN A 334 -28.62 7.81 -7.73
CA ASN A 334 -29.27 6.50 -7.82
C ASN A 334 -28.26 5.60 -8.49
N MET A 335 -27.60 4.72 -7.72
CA MET A 335 -26.56 3.87 -8.27
C MET A 335 -27.34 2.90 -9.11
N ASP A 336 -27.31 3.12 -10.42
CA ASP A 336 -28.10 2.34 -11.34
C ASP A 336 -27.26 1.17 -11.84
N PHE A 337 -27.41 0.04 -11.16
CA PHE A 337 -26.74 -1.20 -11.52
C PHE A 337 -27.47 -2.00 -12.60
N LYS A 338 -28.48 -1.43 -13.27
CA LYS A 338 -29.20 -2.11 -14.35
C LYS A 338 -28.25 -2.63 -15.43
N GLU A 339 -27.27 -1.83 -15.86
CA GLU A 339 -26.28 -2.25 -16.86
C GLU A 339 -25.46 -3.46 -16.37
N LEU A 340 -25.06 -3.48 -15.10
CA LEU A 340 -24.32 -4.59 -14.51
C LEU A 340 -25.18 -5.87 -14.43
N THR A 341 -26.43 -5.73 -14.01
CA THR A 341 -27.38 -6.86 -13.96
C THR A 341 -27.63 -7.44 -15.34
N GLU A 342 -27.90 -6.59 -16.34
CA GLU A 342 -28.09 -7.04 -17.74
C GLU A 342 -26.84 -7.74 -18.28
N TYR A 343 -25.65 -7.22 -17.95
CA TYR A 343 -24.39 -7.87 -18.32
C TYR A 343 -24.24 -9.24 -17.67
N ILE A 344 -24.43 -9.35 -16.35
CA ILE A 344 -24.31 -10.62 -15.62
C ILE A 344 -25.35 -11.64 -16.11
N ASP A 345 -26.60 -11.24 -16.34
CA ASP A 345 -27.64 -12.10 -16.91
C ASP A 345 -27.31 -12.58 -18.33
N SER A 346 -26.57 -11.77 -19.09
CA SER A 346 -26.14 -12.15 -20.44
C SER A 346 -25.09 -13.27 -20.46
N LEU A 347 -24.38 -13.51 -19.35
CA LEU A 347 -23.25 -14.45 -19.29
C LEU A 347 -23.66 -15.90 -19.60
N TYR A 348 -24.86 -16.31 -19.21
CA TYR A 348 -25.39 -17.63 -19.58
C TYR A 348 -25.54 -17.75 -21.10
N LYS A 349 -26.19 -16.78 -21.74
CA LYS A 349 -26.44 -16.81 -23.18
C LYS A 349 -25.15 -16.62 -24.00
N LYS A 350 -24.24 -15.78 -23.51
CA LYS A 350 -23.02 -15.39 -24.23
C LYS A 350 -21.89 -16.42 -24.09
N TYR A 351 -21.76 -17.02 -22.91
CA TYR A 351 -20.62 -17.88 -22.57
C TYR A 351 -21.02 -19.26 -22.05
N GLY A 352 -22.31 -19.54 -21.83
CA GLY A 352 -22.77 -20.81 -21.24
C GLY A 352 -22.60 -20.89 -19.72
N ILE A 353 -22.30 -19.77 -19.04
CA ILE A 353 -22.03 -19.75 -17.60
C ILE A 353 -23.29 -20.10 -16.80
N PRO A 354 -23.33 -21.23 -16.08
CA PRO A 354 -24.58 -21.83 -15.58
C PRO A 354 -25.08 -21.23 -14.26
N ALA A 355 -24.18 -20.61 -13.50
CA ALA A 355 -24.45 -20.04 -12.18
C ALA A 355 -23.58 -18.81 -12.01
N VAL A 356 -24.13 -17.76 -11.40
CA VAL A 356 -23.38 -16.55 -11.03
C VAL A 356 -23.90 -16.00 -9.71
N ASP A 357 -22.98 -15.48 -8.91
CA ASP A 357 -23.29 -14.73 -7.71
C ASP A 357 -22.31 -13.57 -7.56
N CYS A 358 -22.83 -12.36 -7.42
CA CYS A 358 -22.07 -11.12 -7.32
C CYS A 358 -22.55 -10.27 -6.15
N LYS A 359 -21.61 -9.75 -5.36
CA LYS A 359 -21.85 -8.77 -4.32
C LYS A 359 -20.82 -7.65 -4.39
N ILE A 360 -21.30 -6.42 -4.25
CA ILE A 360 -20.45 -5.22 -4.15
C ILE A 360 -20.79 -4.54 -2.85
N THR A 361 -19.77 -4.22 -2.06
CA THR A 361 -19.92 -3.38 -0.87
C THR A 361 -19.17 -2.07 -1.05
N LYS A 362 -19.69 -1.01 -0.42
CA LYS A 362 -19.06 0.29 -0.30
C LYS A 362 -19.25 0.80 1.12
N GLU A 363 -18.16 1.10 1.84
CA GLU A 363 -18.22 1.60 3.23
C GLU A 363 -19.09 0.70 4.14
N HIS A 364 -18.87 -0.63 4.09
CA HIS A 364 -19.65 -1.68 4.77
C HIS A 364 -21.09 -1.90 4.30
N GLU A 365 -21.60 -1.06 3.40
CA GLU A 365 -22.96 -1.20 2.87
C GLU A 365 -22.97 -2.04 1.59
N THR A 366 -23.91 -2.97 1.48
CA THR A 366 -24.12 -3.71 0.24
C THR A 366 -24.83 -2.82 -0.77
N VAL A 367 -24.11 -2.35 -1.78
CA VAL A 367 -24.65 -1.47 -2.84
C VAL A 367 -25.18 -2.26 -4.04
N TYR A 368 -24.73 -3.50 -4.22
CA TYR A 368 -25.20 -4.39 -5.28
C TYR A 368 -25.18 -5.86 -4.83
N ARG A 369 -26.23 -6.59 -5.20
CA ARG A 369 -26.33 -8.04 -5.04
C ARG A 369 -27.12 -8.62 -6.20
N HIS A 370 -26.54 -9.57 -6.92
CA HIS A 370 -27.23 -10.28 -7.98
C HIS A 370 -26.83 -11.74 -8.04
N MET A 371 -27.82 -12.61 -8.19
CA MET A 371 -27.67 -14.06 -8.25
C MET A 371 -28.50 -14.57 -9.42
N ALA A 372 -27.91 -15.38 -10.29
CA ALA A 372 -28.62 -15.97 -11.42
C ALA A 372 -28.12 -17.38 -11.74
N GLY A 373 -28.98 -18.15 -12.41
CA GLY A 373 -28.68 -19.53 -12.78
C GLY A 373 -28.98 -20.55 -11.69
N TYR A 374 -28.33 -21.71 -11.78
CA TYR A 374 -28.66 -22.90 -11.00
C TYR A 374 -27.44 -23.47 -10.28
N ALA A 375 -27.63 -23.86 -9.02
CA ALA A 375 -26.59 -24.43 -8.18
C ALA A 375 -26.30 -25.91 -8.47
N ASN A 376 -27.11 -26.60 -9.29
CA ASN A 376 -26.94 -28.03 -9.62
C ASN A 376 -27.06 -28.33 -11.12
N TYR A 377 -26.55 -29.50 -11.54
CA TYR A 377 -26.49 -29.91 -12.94
C TYR A 377 -27.88 -30.10 -13.57
N GLU A 378 -28.85 -30.59 -12.79
CA GLU A 378 -30.22 -30.84 -13.24
C GLU A 378 -31.02 -29.54 -13.43
N ARG A 379 -30.46 -28.40 -12.98
CA ARG A 379 -31.10 -27.07 -13.04
C ARG A 379 -32.44 -27.02 -12.32
N THR A 380 -32.50 -27.65 -11.16
CA THR A 380 -33.69 -27.66 -10.29
C THR A 380 -33.53 -26.76 -9.06
N SER A 381 -32.29 -26.50 -8.64
CA SER A 381 -31.94 -25.64 -7.51
C SER A 381 -31.39 -24.32 -8.00
N LYS A 382 -32.06 -23.19 -7.71
CA LYS A 382 -31.53 -21.86 -8.02
C LYS A 382 -30.36 -21.52 -7.10
N VAL A 383 -29.44 -20.71 -7.60
CA VAL A 383 -28.42 -20.06 -6.76
C VAL A 383 -29.11 -19.23 -5.68
N SER A 384 -28.60 -19.31 -4.44
CA SER A 384 -29.09 -18.58 -3.27
C SER A 384 -27.93 -18.08 -2.40
N LYS A 385 -28.23 -17.29 -1.36
CA LYS A 385 -27.21 -16.78 -0.43
C LYS A 385 -26.49 -17.89 0.34
N GLU A 386 -27.16 -19.02 0.51
CA GLU A 386 -26.68 -20.20 1.21
C GLU A 386 -25.80 -21.08 0.31
N THR A 387 -25.73 -20.81 -1.00
CA THR A 387 -24.93 -21.57 -1.96
C THR A 387 -23.44 -21.42 -1.64
N ILE A 388 -22.74 -22.55 -1.45
CA ILE A 388 -21.32 -22.59 -1.13
C ILE A 388 -20.51 -22.81 -2.41
N TYR A 389 -19.43 -22.04 -2.52
CA TYR A 389 -18.54 -22.00 -3.66
C TYR A 389 -17.13 -22.48 -3.27
N ARG A 390 -16.47 -23.26 -4.13
CA ARG A 390 -15.06 -23.65 -4.04
C ARG A 390 -14.24 -22.46 -4.54
N LEU A 391 -13.53 -21.81 -3.63
CA LEU A 391 -12.90 -20.51 -3.90
C LEU A 391 -11.58 -20.64 -4.67
N PHE A 392 -10.97 -21.84 -4.62
CA PHE A 392 -9.67 -22.10 -5.21
C PHE A 392 -8.69 -20.98 -4.80
N SER A 393 -7.97 -20.41 -5.77
CA SER A 393 -6.91 -19.44 -5.52
C SER A 393 -7.34 -18.14 -4.83
N ALA A 394 -8.63 -17.81 -4.74
CA ALA A 394 -9.09 -16.74 -3.86
C ALA A 394 -8.77 -17.00 -2.37
N THR A 395 -8.48 -18.25 -1.99
CA THR A 395 -7.98 -18.63 -0.65
C THR A 395 -6.71 -17.85 -0.25
N LYS A 396 -5.86 -17.51 -1.22
CA LYS A 396 -4.56 -16.87 -0.99
C LYS A 396 -4.67 -15.56 -0.22
N VAL A 397 -5.72 -14.78 -0.46
CA VAL A 397 -5.96 -13.51 0.22
C VAL A 397 -6.13 -13.74 1.73
N VAL A 398 -6.84 -14.81 2.13
CA VAL A 398 -6.99 -15.20 3.54
C VAL A 398 -5.65 -15.64 4.14
N THR A 399 -4.87 -16.43 3.41
CA THR A 399 -3.53 -16.84 3.85
C THR A 399 -2.62 -15.64 4.06
N MET A 400 -2.66 -14.65 3.17
CA MET A 400 -1.87 -13.43 3.30
C MET A 400 -2.27 -12.62 4.52
N THR A 401 -3.57 -12.52 4.82
CA THR A 401 -4.05 -11.93 6.07
C THR A 401 -3.50 -12.66 7.29
N ALA A 402 -3.54 -14.00 7.30
CA ALA A 402 -3.02 -14.80 8.41
C ALA A 402 -1.51 -14.62 8.61
N VAL A 403 -0.72 -14.61 7.52
CA VAL A 403 0.73 -14.34 7.57
C VAL A 403 0.99 -12.93 8.07
N MET A 404 0.23 -11.95 7.60
CA MET A 404 0.38 -10.55 8.02
C MET A 404 0.04 -10.35 9.51
N GLN A 405 -0.95 -11.06 10.05
CA GLN A 405 -1.21 -11.08 11.49
C GLN A 405 0.00 -11.59 12.29
N GLN A 406 0.73 -12.59 11.79
CA GLN A 406 1.97 -13.05 12.44
C GLN A 406 3.10 -12.01 12.36
N ILE A 407 3.15 -11.23 11.27
CA ILE A 407 4.11 -10.13 11.09
C ILE A 407 3.80 -8.98 12.05
N GLU A 408 2.54 -8.55 12.16
CA GLU A 408 2.11 -7.53 13.14
C GLU A 408 2.44 -7.93 14.58
N GLN A 409 2.34 -9.23 14.89
CA GLN A 409 2.67 -9.79 16.20
C GLN A 409 4.18 -9.94 16.43
N GLY A 410 5.03 -9.60 15.45
CA GLY A 410 6.49 -9.73 15.53
C GLY A 410 6.99 -11.18 15.58
N LYS A 411 6.16 -12.15 15.18
CA LYS A 411 6.52 -13.57 15.19
C LYS A 411 7.24 -14.02 13.92
N ILE A 412 6.99 -13.30 12.82
CA ILE A 412 7.61 -13.50 11.50
C ILE A 412 8.06 -12.15 10.98
N GLU A 413 9.24 -12.09 10.36
CA GLU A 413 9.66 -10.94 9.56
C GLU A 413 9.55 -11.23 8.07
N LEU A 414 9.27 -10.20 7.27
CA LEU A 414 9.09 -10.33 5.82
C LEU A 414 10.32 -10.94 5.12
N TYR A 415 11.53 -10.67 5.64
CA TYR A 415 12.79 -11.17 5.09
C TYR A 415 13.38 -12.36 5.85
N ASP A 416 12.66 -12.93 6.82
CA ASP A 416 13.10 -14.15 7.47
C ASP A 416 13.25 -15.29 6.45
N GLU A 417 14.29 -16.10 6.62
CA GLU A 417 14.45 -17.32 5.85
C GLU A 417 13.45 -18.39 6.31
N VAL A 418 12.78 -19.03 5.36
CA VAL A 418 11.74 -20.04 5.63
C VAL A 418 12.26 -21.19 6.49
N ARG A 419 13.55 -21.56 6.33
CA ARG A 419 14.21 -22.62 7.11
C ARG A 419 14.26 -22.38 8.63
N LYS A 420 14.06 -21.14 9.08
CA LYS A 420 13.88 -20.80 10.50
C LYS A 420 12.64 -21.45 11.09
N TYR A 421 11.59 -21.62 10.28
CA TYR A 421 10.30 -22.17 10.67
C TYR A 421 10.10 -23.59 10.16
N LEU A 422 10.56 -23.86 8.93
CA LEU A 422 10.41 -25.13 8.23
C LEU A 422 11.81 -25.66 7.85
N PRO A 423 12.54 -26.33 8.76
CA PRO A 423 13.93 -26.72 8.54
C PRO A 423 14.18 -27.58 7.28
N GLU A 424 13.17 -28.32 6.82
CA GLU A 424 13.23 -29.08 5.57
C GLU A 424 13.50 -28.22 4.33
N PHE A 425 13.17 -26.93 4.35
CA PHE A 425 13.49 -25.97 3.27
C PHE A 425 14.92 -25.43 3.35
N GLY A 426 15.77 -25.98 4.23
CA GLY A 426 17.13 -25.51 4.47
C GLY A 426 18.15 -25.84 3.38
N GLN A 427 17.88 -26.84 2.54
CA GLN A 427 18.78 -27.34 1.49
C GLN A 427 18.03 -27.60 0.17
N MET A 428 17.42 -26.56 -0.37
CA MET A 428 16.70 -26.66 -1.65
C MET A 428 17.67 -26.90 -2.82
N LYS A 429 17.17 -27.62 -3.83
CA LYS A 429 17.83 -27.79 -5.13
C LYS A 429 17.07 -27.00 -6.18
N VAL A 430 17.78 -26.46 -7.18
CA VAL A 430 17.22 -25.77 -8.34
C VAL A 430 17.54 -26.58 -9.58
N ALA A 431 16.55 -26.75 -10.45
CA ALA A 431 16.75 -27.41 -11.74
C ALA A 431 17.78 -26.65 -12.59
N ASP A 432 18.72 -27.38 -13.20
CA ASP A 432 19.74 -26.77 -14.07
C ASP A 432 19.12 -26.19 -15.35
N GLN A 433 17.99 -26.77 -15.77
CA GLN A 433 17.23 -26.35 -16.95
C GLN A 433 15.74 -26.39 -16.65
N PHE A 434 15.07 -25.25 -16.79
CA PHE A 434 13.61 -25.18 -16.80
C PHE A 434 13.15 -24.02 -17.68
N GLU A 435 12.31 -24.35 -18.66
CA GLU A 435 11.64 -23.38 -19.51
C GLU A 435 10.13 -23.47 -19.29
N PHE A 436 9.52 -22.33 -19.00
CA PHE A 436 8.08 -22.26 -18.85
C PHE A 436 7.41 -22.31 -20.22
N GLY A 437 6.56 -23.32 -20.43
CA GLY A 437 5.79 -23.52 -21.66
C GLY A 437 4.44 -24.15 -21.37
N PHE A 438 3.56 -24.20 -22.37
CA PHE A 438 2.26 -24.86 -22.26
C PHE A 438 2.20 -26.05 -23.24
N PRO A 439 1.91 -27.29 -22.78
CA PRO A 439 1.68 -27.68 -21.38
C PRO A 439 2.95 -27.57 -20.53
N VAL A 440 2.79 -27.25 -19.24
CA VAL A 440 3.92 -27.06 -18.32
C VAL A 440 4.52 -28.42 -17.97
N LYS A 441 5.82 -28.58 -18.20
CA LYS A 441 6.60 -29.72 -17.71
C LYS A 441 7.45 -29.26 -16.52
N TRP A 442 6.99 -29.53 -15.31
CA TRP A 442 7.69 -29.18 -14.09
C TRP A 442 8.98 -30.00 -13.92
N PRO A 443 10.00 -29.43 -13.25
CA PRO A 443 11.24 -30.16 -12.98
C PRO A 443 10.98 -31.28 -11.98
N THR A 444 11.67 -32.41 -12.18
CA THR A 444 11.58 -33.59 -11.31
C THR A 444 12.89 -33.82 -10.58
N SER A 445 12.85 -34.45 -9.41
CA SER A 445 14.07 -34.65 -8.60
C SER A 445 15.09 -35.64 -9.19
N ASP A 446 14.75 -36.30 -10.31
CA ASP A 446 15.66 -37.16 -11.07
C ASP A 446 16.42 -36.39 -12.19
N GLU A 447 16.01 -35.16 -12.49
CA GLU A 447 16.67 -34.30 -13.48
C GLU A 447 17.88 -33.57 -12.87
N PRO A 448 18.87 -33.17 -13.69
CA PRO A 448 20.04 -32.43 -13.21
C PRO A 448 19.65 -31.16 -12.44
N CYS A 449 20.17 -31.03 -11.23
CA CYS A 449 19.93 -29.91 -10.33
C CYS A 449 21.21 -29.55 -9.57
N HIS A 450 21.33 -28.27 -9.18
CA HIS A 450 22.32 -27.76 -8.25
C HIS A 450 21.66 -27.31 -6.94
N TYR A 451 22.46 -27.07 -5.89
CA TYR A 451 21.94 -26.47 -4.66
C TYR A 451 21.60 -25.01 -4.88
N ALA A 452 20.46 -24.57 -4.32
CA ALA A 452 20.04 -23.18 -4.40
C ALA A 452 21.10 -22.25 -3.81
N HIS A 453 21.42 -21.17 -4.52
CA HIS A 453 22.36 -20.16 -4.09
C HIS A 453 21.79 -19.24 -2.99
N HIS A 454 20.46 -19.08 -2.95
CA HIS A 454 19.76 -18.31 -1.93
C HIS A 454 18.76 -19.17 -1.16
N ALA A 455 18.59 -18.88 0.13
CA ALA A 455 17.49 -19.43 0.91
C ALA A 455 16.17 -18.77 0.49
N ILE A 456 15.08 -19.54 0.49
CA ILE A 456 13.73 -18.98 0.33
C ILE A 456 13.41 -18.14 1.57
N ARG A 457 12.94 -16.90 1.38
CA ARG A 457 12.45 -16.03 2.45
C ARG A 457 10.92 -15.95 2.43
N ILE A 458 10.33 -15.46 3.51
CA ILE A 458 8.88 -15.26 3.63
C ILE A 458 8.35 -14.38 2.49
N ILE A 459 9.04 -13.28 2.17
CA ILE A 459 8.68 -12.41 1.03
C ILE A 459 8.68 -13.19 -0.28
N ASP A 460 9.64 -14.09 -0.51
CA ASP A 460 9.71 -14.83 -1.76
C ASP A 460 8.50 -15.77 -1.93
N LEU A 461 7.96 -16.31 -0.83
CA LEU A 461 6.71 -17.06 -0.87
C LEU A 461 5.50 -16.14 -1.13
N MET A 462 5.44 -14.99 -0.45
CA MET A 462 4.35 -14.02 -0.60
C MET A 462 4.31 -13.43 -2.01
N THR A 463 5.45 -13.23 -2.67
CA THR A 463 5.54 -12.67 -4.02
C THR A 463 5.59 -13.74 -5.11
N MET A 464 5.42 -15.03 -4.77
CA MET A 464 5.56 -16.16 -5.71
C MET A 464 6.90 -16.19 -6.45
N THR A 465 7.96 -15.78 -5.78
CA THR A 465 9.35 -15.82 -6.28
C THR A 465 10.19 -16.85 -5.53
N GLY A 466 9.58 -17.75 -4.76
CA GLY A 466 10.28 -18.83 -4.05
C GLY A 466 10.86 -19.92 -4.96
N GLY A 467 10.55 -19.90 -6.25
CA GLY A 467 11.03 -20.89 -7.22
C GLY A 467 10.30 -22.23 -7.19
N LEU A 468 9.27 -22.39 -6.35
CA LEU A 468 8.52 -23.65 -6.21
C LEU A 468 7.74 -23.98 -7.49
N SER A 469 7.36 -25.25 -7.65
CA SER A 469 6.48 -25.72 -8.73
C SER A 469 5.01 -25.81 -8.28
N TYR A 470 4.13 -26.12 -9.22
CA TYR A 470 2.72 -26.48 -8.97
C TYR A 470 2.45 -27.93 -9.43
N ASP A 471 3.46 -28.81 -9.35
CA ASP A 471 3.30 -30.21 -9.77
C ASP A 471 2.65 -31.06 -8.68
N LEU A 472 1.33 -31.23 -8.76
CA LEU A 472 0.57 -32.06 -7.81
C LEU A 472 0.79 -33.57 -8.05
N ASN A 473 1.37 -33.94 -9.19
CA ASN A 473 1.63 -35.32 -9.57
C ASN A 473 3.08 -35.73 -9.29
N ALA A 474 3.88 -34.84 -8.67
CA ALA A 474 5.24 -35.12 -8.27
C ALA A 474 5.32 -36.39 -7.41
N LYS A 475 6.36 -37.21 -7.64
CA LYS A 475 6.50 -38.51 -6.98
C LYS A 475 6.55 -38.39 -5.46
N GLU A 476 7.11 -37.30 -4.94
CA GLU A 476 7.21 -37.00 -3.50
C GLU A 476 5.82 -36.82 -2.88
N ILE A 477 4.91 -36.15 -3.59
CA ILE A 477 3.51 -35.97 -3.17
C ILE A 477 2.78 -37.32 -3.21
N GLN A 478 2.94 -38.08 -4.29
CA GLN A 478 2.33 -39.41 -4.41
C GLN A 478 2.83 -40.39 -3.34
N GLU A 479 4.11 -40.30 -2.98
CA GLU A 479 4.72 -41.09 -1.91
C GLU A 479 4.12 -40.75 -0.54
N ILE A 480 4.05 -39.47 -0.15
CA ILE A 480 3.47 -39.11 1.14
C ILE A 480 1.97 -39.44 1.23
N CYS A 481 1.21 -39.33 0.13
CA CYS A 481 -0.17 -39.79 0.09
C CYS A 481 -0.27 -41.29 0.36
N ARG A 482 0.57 -42.11 -0.28
CA ARG A 482 0.60 -43.56 -0.07
C ARG A 482 1.06 -43.95 1.33
N GLU A 483 2.15 -43.37 1.83
CA GLU A 483 2.72 -43.69 3.14
C GLU A 483 1.80 -43.31 4.30
N SER A 484 1.10 -42.17 4.18
CA SER A 484 0.15 -41.70 5.20
C SER A 484 -1.23 -42.35 5.12
N GLY A 485 -1.48 -43.22 4.13
CA GLY A 485 -2.83 -43.72 3.85
C GLY A 485 -3.81 -42.59 3.50
N ASN A 486 -3.33 -41.59 2.76
CA ASN A 486 -4.02 -40.37 2.35
C ASN A 486 -4.43 -39.44 3.50
N LYS A 487 -3.75 -39.48 4.64
CA LYS A 487 -4.09 -38.72 5.86
C LYS A 487 -3.01 -37.74 6.34
N ALA A 488 -1.98 -37.50 5.53
CA ALA A 488 -0.93 -36.54 5.86
C ALA A 488 -1.53 -35.15 6.17
N THR A 489 -0.94 -34.48 7.14
CA THR A 489 -1.23 -33.09 7.51
C THR A 489 -0.57 -32.09 6.56
N THR A 490 -0.97 -30.82 6.62
CA THR A 490 -0.33 -29.72 5.87
C THR A 490 1.19 -29.70 6.07
N ARG A 491 1.68 -29.86 7.32
CA ARG A 491 3.13 -29.95 7.61
C ARG A 491 3.83 -31.13 6.94
N GLU A 492 3.22 -32.31 6.97
CA GLU A 492 3.81 -33.51 6.37
C GLU A 492 3.86 -33.41 4.85
N VAL A 493 2.82 -32.85 4.22
CA VAL A 493 2.79 -32.57 2.78
C VAL A 493 3.86 -31.53 2.41
N MET A 494 4.02 -30.45 3.18
CA MET A 494 5.08 -29.46 2.93
C MET A 494 6.48 -30.06 3.08
N LYS A 495 6.67 -31.01 4.00
CA LYS A 495 7.92 -31.76 4.13
C LYS A 495 8.23 -32.61 2.91
N ALA A 496 7.21 -33.15 2.24
CA ALA A 496 7.38 -33.84 0.96
C ALA A 496 7.71 -32.85 -0.16
N ILE A 497 7.01 -31.70 -0.23
CA ILE A 497 7.25 -30.64 -1.22
C ILE A 497 8.67 -30.07 -1.12
N ALA A 498 9.23 -29.95 0.09
CA ALA A 498 10.61 -29.49 0.28
C ALA A 498 11.67 -30.38 -0.37
N LYS A 499 11.33 -31.61 -0.77
CA LYS A 499 12.22 -32.53 -1.51
C LYS A 499 12.16 -32.31 -3.02
N MET A 500 11.15 -31.61 -3.54
CA MET A 500 11.00 -31.31 -4.96
C MET A 500 12.00 -30.22 -5.37
N PRO A 501 12.54 -30.27 -6.61
CA PRO A 501 13.42 -29.21 -7.09
C PRO A 501 12.64 -27.91 -7.35
N LEU A 502 13.31 -26.79 -7.14
CA LEU A 502 12.85 -25.47 -7.55
C LEU A 502 13.01 -25.30 -9.06
N ALA A 503 12.02 -24.67 -9.69
CA ALA A 503 12.04 -24.23 -11.07
C ALA A 503 13.06 -23.10 -11.32
N TYR A 504 13.23 -22.20 -10.35
CA TYR A 504 14.14 -21.05 -10.43
C TYR A 504 14.81 -20.77 -9.07
N GLU A 505 15.90 -20.03 -9.09
CA GLU A 505 16.53 -19.51 -7.87
C GLU A 505 15.57 -18.61 -7.08
N PRO A 506 15.46 -18.76 -5.75
CA PRO A 506 14.62 -17.90 -4.92
C PRO A 506 14.92 -16.42 -5.11
N GLY A 507 13.87 -15.61 -5.26
CA GLY A 507 13.97 -14.17 -5.44
C GLY A 507 14.49 -13.73 -6.82
N THR A 508 14.42 -14.58 -7.85
CA THR A 508 14.89 -14.21 -9.21
C THR A 508 13.77 -14.08 -10.25
N ARG A 509 12.75 -14.93 -10.18
CA ARG A 509 11.67 -15.03 -11.18
C ARG A 509 10.33 -15.26 -10.51
N PHE A 510 9.27 -14.75 -11.13
CA PHE A 510 7.90 -15.05 -10.70
C PHE A 510 7.49 -16.42 -11.24
N CYS A 511 6.97 -17.28 -10.38
CA CYS A 511 6.49 -18.61 -10.74
C CYS A 511 5.26 -18.99 -9.90
N TYR A 512 4.10 -19.08 -10.56
CA TYR A 512 2.85 -19.43 -9.89
C TYR A 512 2.91 -20.87 -9.35
N SER A 513 2.87 -21.03 -8.03
CA SER A 513 3.31 -22.25 -7.35
C SER A 513 2.62 -22.48 -5.99
N LEU A 514 2.99 -23.56 -5.31
CA LEU A 514 2.51 -23.93 -3.96
C LEU A 514 3.08 -23.05 -2.83
N CYS A 515 3.60 -21.85 -3.12
CA CYS A 515 4.17 -20.94 -2.12
C CYS A 515 3.23 -20.65 -0.94
N HIS A 516 1.93 -20.52 -1.21
CA HIS A 516 0.93 -20.18 -0.18
C HIS A 516 0.62 -21.35 0.75
N ASP A 517 0.79 -22.58 0.27
CA ASP A 517 0.65 -23.77 1.09
C ASP A 517 1.84 -23.92 2.05
N VAL A 518 3.03 -23.52 1.60
CA VAL A 518 4.21 -23.38 2.48
C VAL A 518 3.95 -22.31 3.55
N LEU A 519 3.36 -21.17 3.17
CA LEU A 519 2.98 -20.12 4.13
C LEU A 519 1.93 -20.59 5.15
N ALA A 520 0.95 -21.40 4.75
CA ALA A 520 0.01 -22.02 5.68
C ALA A 520 0.75 -22.89 6.72
N ALA A 521 1.71 -23.72 6.29
CA ALA A 521 2.55 -24.49 7.21
C ALA A 521 3.42 -23.61 8.13
N VAL A 522 3.93 -22.46 7.65
CA VAL A 522 4.63 -21.50 8.51
C VAL A 522 3.68 -20.97 9.59
N VAL A 523 2.44 -20.60 9.22
CA VAL A 523 1.42 -20.16 10.19
C VAL A 523 1.17 -21.25 11.23
N GLU A 524 1.08 -22.52 10.84
CA GLU A 524 0.90 -23.62 11.80
C GLU A 524 2.04 -23.71 12.82
N VAL A 525 3.29 -23.67 12.34
CA VAL A 525 4.47 -23.76 13.22
C VAL A 525 4.55 -22.57 14.17
N VAL A 526 4.29 -21.37 13.66
CA VAL A 526 4.47 -20.13 14.43
C VAL A 526 3.33 -19.89 15.42
N SER A 527 2.10 -20.26 15.05
CA SER A 527 0.94 -20.12 15.93
C SER A 527 0.78 -21.29 16.91
N GLY A 528 1.25 -22.49 16.54
CA GLY A 528 0.95 -23.73 17.26
C GLY A 528 -0.48 -24.26 17.02
N GLU A 529 -1.22 -23.68 16.08
CA GLU A 529 -2.61 -24.05 15.73
C GLU A 529 -2.62 -24.69 14.32
N ARG A 530 -3.56 -25.59 14.02
CA ARG A 530 -3.76 -26.05 12.63
C ARG A 530 -4.20 -24.86 11.78
N TYR A 531 -3.84 -24.84 10.50
CA TYR A 531 -4.03 -23.65 9.66
C TYR A 531 -5.51 -23.22 9.59
N GLY A 532 -6.41 -24.18 9.39
CA GLY A 532 -7.86 -23.97 9.36
C GLY A 532 -8.41 -23.44 10.68
N ASP A 533 -7.90 -23.95 11.80
CA ASP A 533 -8.31 -23.51 13.14
C ASP A 533 -7.83 -22.08 13.41
N TYR A 534 -6.62 -21.72 12.95
CA TYR A 534 -6.08 -20.38 13.06
C TYR A 534 -6.93 -19.36 12.30
N VAL A 535 -7.18 -19.57 11.00
CA VAL A 535 -7.94 -18.60 10.20
C VAL A 535 -9.38 -18.48 10.68
N LYS A 536 -9.99 -19.58 11.16
CA LYS A 536 -11.32 -19.54 11.76
C LYS A 536 -11.34 -18.63 12.99
N LYS A 537 -10.45 -18.86 13.94
CA LYS A 537 -10.44 -18.15 15.22
C LYS A 537 -10.00 -16.69 15.13
N HIS A 538 -9.04 -16.38 14.25
CA HIS A 538 -8.40 -15.05 14.22
C HIS A 538 -8.86 -14.16 13.07
N ILE A 539 -9.62 -14.69 12.10
CA ILE A 539 -10.16 -13.92 10.98
C ILE A 539 -11.67 -14.08 10.87
N PHE A 540 -12.18 -15.31 10.83
CA PHE A 540 -13.60 -15.53 10.52
C PHE A 540 -14.53 -15.24 11.71
N GLU A 541 -14.27 -15.82 12.88
CA GLU A 541 -15.07 -15.61 14.09
C GLU A 541 -15.14 -14.12 14.50
N PRO A 542 -14.05 -13.33 14.48
CA PRO A 542 -14.10 -11.89 14.74
C PRO A 542 -15.02 -11.14 13.78
N LEU A 543 -15.08 -11.55 12.51
CA LEU A 543 -15.96 -10.94 11.50
C LEU A 543 -17.38 -11.53 11.48
N GLY A 544 -17.70 -12.47 12.39
CA GLY A 544 -19.00 -13.14 12.44
C GLY A 544 -19.26 -14.10 11.27
N ILE A 545 -18.20 -14.54 10.59
CA ILE A 545 -18.26 -15.42 9.43
C ILE A 545 -18.46 -16.87 9.88
N GLN A 546 -19.50 -17.53 9.35
CA GLN A 546 -19.87 -18.91 9.71
C GLN A 546 -19.65 -19.93 8.57
N ASP A 547 -19.88 -19.51 7.32
CA ASP A 547 -19.87 -20.41 6.16
C ASP A 547 -18.51 -20.39 5.43
N PHE A 548 -17.45 -20.86 6.09
CA PHE A 548 -16.15 -21.13 5.47
C PHE A 548 -15.58 -22.48 5.91
N TYR A 549 -15.06 -23.24 4.94
CA TYR A 549 -14.70 -24.64 5.14
C TYR A 549 -13.47 -25.04 4.32
N PHE A 550 -12.54 -25.77 4.93
CA PHE A 550 -11.53 -26.57 4.21
C PHE A 550 -12.01 -28.00 3.92
N HIS A 551 -12.96 -28.49 4.72
CA HIS A 551 -13.47 -29.86 4.68
C HIS A 551 -15.00 -29.85 4.67
N PHE A 552 -15.59 -29.31 3.61
CA PHE A 552 -17.05 -29.24 3.41
C PHE A 552 -17.68 -30.61 3.12
N ASP A 553 -16.86 -31.60 2.76
CA ASP A 553 -17.21 -32.99 2.44
C ASP A 553 -17.54 -33.84 3.66
N LYS A 554 -17.17 -33.39 4.87
CA LYS A 554 -17.36 -34.16 6.11
C LYS A 554 -18.74 -34.03 6.74
N ASP A 555 -19.53 -33.05 6.31
CA ASP A 555 -20.88 -32.78 6.82
C ASP A 555 -21.88 -32.77 5.66
N GLU A 556 -22.88 -33.65 5.71
CA GLU A 556 -23.85 -33.84 4.62
C GLU A 556 -24.68 -32.56 4.37
N GLN A 557 -25.02 -31.82 5.45
CA GLN A 557 -25.76 -30.57 5.33
C GLN A 557 -24.95 -29.51 4.57
N THR A 558 -23.66 -29.36 4.89
CA THR A 558 -22.74 -28.45 4.21
C THR A 558 -22.50 -28.90 2.76
N ALA A 559 -22.24 -30.19 2.54
CA ALA A 559 -22.02 -30.76 1.22
C ALA A 559 -23.21 -30.55 0.28
N SER A 560 -24.44 -30.62 0.78
CA SER A 560 -25.66 -30.40 0.00
C SER A 560 -25.83 -28.97 -0.54
N ARG A 561 -25.11 -27.99 0.03
CA ARG A 561 -25.14 -26.57 -0.37
C ARG A 561 -24.09 -26.22 -1.42
N ILE A 562 -23.19 -27.14 -1.75
CA ILE A 562 -22.08 -26.89 -2.66
C ILE A 562 -22.57 -26.74 -4.10
N CYS A 563 -22.22 -25.63 -4.75
CA CYS A 563 -22.54 -25.39 -6.15
C CYS A 563 -21.85 -26.42 -7.05
N ALA A 564 -22.58 -26.91 -8.04
CA ALA A 564 -22.07 -27.70 -9.16
C ALA A 564 -20.87 -27.01 -9.82
N LEU A 565 -19.92 -27.81 -10.27
CA LEU A 565 -18.68 -27.34 -10.87
C LEU A 565 -18.68 -27.68 -12.36
N TYR A 566 -18.26 -26.74 -13.18
CA TYR A 566 -18.16 -26.96 -14.62
C TYR A 566 -16.72 -26.74 -15.08
N LYS A 567 -16.41 -27.25 -16.27
CA LYS A 567 -15.11 -27.11 -16.91
C LYS A 567 -15.27 -26.50 -18.30
N GLY A 568 -14.42 -25.54 -18.62
CA GLY A 568 -14.21 -25.10 -20.00
C GLY A 568 -13.46 -26.16 -20.78
N VAL A 569 -13.87 -26.41 -22.01
CA VAL A 569 -13.18 -27.33 -22.92
C VAL A 569 -12.08 -26.57 -23.64
N PHE A 570 -10.82 -26.93 -23.37
CA PHE A 570 -9.65 -26.24 -23.91
C PHE A 570 -9.68 -26.13 -25.44
N GLY A 571 -9.43 -24.92 -25.96
CA GLY A 571 -9.46 -24.63 -27.40
C GLY A 571 -10.86 -24.40 -27.98
N THR A 572 -11.91 -24.46 -27.16
CA THR A 572 -13.29 -24.20 -27.55
C THR A 572 -13.96 -23.21 -26.59
N ASP A 573 -15.20 -22.81 -26.91
CA ASP A 573 -16.04 -22.00 -26.02
C ASP A 573 -17.03 -22.86 -25.20
N ASP A 574 -16.90 -24.19 -25.29
CA ASP A 574 -17.83 -25.11 -24.64
C ASP A 574 -17.58 -25.22 -23.13
N ILE A 575 -18.67 -25.33 -22.38
CA ILE A 575 -18.68 -25.59 -20.94
C ILE A 575 -19.41 -26.90 -20.69
N VAL A 576 -18.75 -27.82 -19.98
CA VAL A 576 -19.27 -29.14 -19.65
C VAL A 576 -19.29 -29.36 -18.13
N PRO A 577 -20.16 -30.23 -17.59
CA PRO A 577 -20.09 -30.66 -16.20
C PRO A 577 -18.69 -31.18 -15.84
N ASP A 578 -18.26 -30.94 -14.60
CA ASP A 578 -17.03 -31.56 -14.09
C ASP A 578 -17.14 -33.09 -14.12
N ASP A 579 -16.04 -33.76 -14.44
CA ASP A 579 -15.92 -35.22 -14.49
C ASP A 579 -15.77 -35.88 -13.09
N GLY A 580 -15.81 -35.06 -12.03
CA GLY A 580 -15.64 -35.48 -10.64
C GLY A 580 -14.22 -35.28 -10.10
N SER A 581 -13.23 -35.02 -10.95
CA SER A 581 -11.83 -34.87 -10.49
C SER A 581 -11.56 -33.64 -9.63
N LEU A 582 -12.47 -32.66 -9.60
CA LEU A 582 -12.36 -31.45 -8.78
C LEU A 582 -13.54 -31.29 -7.81
N SER A 583 -14.40 -32.30 -7.68
CA SER A 583 -15.57 -32.29 -6.81
C SER A 583 -15.21 -32.05 -5.34
N ASP A 584 -14.09 -32.60 -4.88
CA ASP A 584 -13.62 -32.44 -3.50
C ASP A 584 -12.85 -31.13 -3.28
N GLY A 585 -12.77 -30.26 -4.31
CA GLY A 585 -11.98 -29.04 -4.29
C GLY A 585 -10.49 -29.31 -4.41
N PHE A 586 -9.67 -28.41 -3.85
CA PHE A 586 -8.21 -28.56 -3.88
C PHE A 586 -7.70 -29.22 -2.60
N LYS A 587 -7.39 -30.52 -2.69
CA LYS A 587 -7.03 -31.35 -1.54
C LYS A 587 -6.01 -32.41 -1.96
N ILE A 588 -4.83 -32.43 -1.32
CA ILE A 588 -3.78 -33.43 -1.57
C ILE A 588 -4.05 -34.72 -0.76
N THR A 589 -4.41 -34.55 0.51
CA THR A 589 -4.77 -35.63 1.45
C THR A 589 -5.98 -35.22 2.30
N GLU A 590 -6.55 -36.15 3.05
CA GLU A 590 -7.74 -35.94 3.90
C GLU A 590 -7.59 -34.78 4.89
N ASN A 591 -6.40 -34.63 5.48
CA ASN A 591 -6.10 -33.68 6.55
C ASN A 591 -5.29 -32.46 6.07
N TYR A 592 -5.15 -32.30 4.76
CA TYR A 592 -4.45 -31.18 4.14
C TYR A 592 -5.34 -29.95 4.04
N GLU A 593 -4.87 -28.82 4.57
CA GLU A 593 -5.55 -27.53 4.52
C GLU A 593 -4.75 -26.56 3.64
N SER A 594 -5.11 -26.49 2.36
CA SER A 594 -4.38 -25.72 1.37
C SER A 594 -4.52 -24.20 1.58
N GLY A 595 -3.42 -23.52 1.93
CA GLY A 595 -3.34 -22.06 1.88
C GLY A 595 -3.42 -21.50 0.45
N GLY A 596 -3.08 -22.31 -0.55
CA GLY A 596 -3.14 -21.90 -1.95
C GLY A 596 -4.55 -21.90 -2.53
N ALA A 597 -5.41 -22.87 -2.17
CA ALA A 597 -6.65 -23.12 -2.91
C ALA A 597 -7.76 -23.86 -2.15
N GLY A 598 -7.62 -24.09 -0.83
CA GLY A 598 -8.46 -25.05 -0.12
C GLY A 598 -9.82 -24.57 0.38
N LEU A 599 -10.09 -23.26 0.39
CA LEU A 599 -11.32 -22.76 0.99
C LEU A 599 -12.54 -22.94 0.09
N ALA A 600 -13.66 -23.27 0.72
CA ALA A 600 -15.00 -23.11 0.20
C ALA A 600 -15.83 -22.20 1.13
N GLY A 601 -16.75 -21.42 0.58
CA GLY A 601 -17.61 -20.53 1.35
C GLY A 601 -18.69 -19.86 0.53
N THR A 602 -19.61 -19.15 1.18
CA THR A 602 -20.65 -18.36 0.48
C THR A 602 -20.08 -17.02 0.00
N VAL A 603 -20.75 -16.38 -0.96
CA VAL A 603 -20.38 -15.02 -1.38
C VAL A 603 -20.53 -14.02 -0.23
N ASP A 604 -21.53 -14.18 0.64
CA ASP A 604 -21.69 -13.32 1.82
C ASP A 604 -20.53 -13.48 2.81
N ALA A 605 -20.09 -14.72 3.06
CA ALA A 605 -18.95 -15.00 3.94
C ALA A 605 -17.66 -14.37 3.41
N TYR A 606 -17.33 -14.58 2.13
CA TYR A 606 -16.11 -14.01 1.55
C TYR A 606 -16.18 -12.48 1.43
N SER A 607 -17.37 -11.93 1.14
CA SER A 607 -17.58 -10.48 1.08
C SER A 607 -17.34 -9.81 2.44
N ALA A 608 -17.81 -10.42 3.55
CA ALA A 608 -17.55 -9.92 4.90
C ALA A 608 -16.04 -9.83 5.22
N PHE A 609 -15.25 -10.77 4.69
CA PHE A 609 -13.79 -10.75 4.81
C PHE A 609 -13.14 -9.62 4.00
N ILE A 610 -13.47 -9.51 2.71
CA ILE A 610 -12.79 -8.52 1.84
C ILE A 610 -13.28 -7.09 2.05
N GLU A 611 -14.51 -6.89 2.55
CA GLU A 611 -14.94 -5.56 2.97
C GLU A 611 -14.14 -5.06 4.18
N ALA A 612 -13.72 -5.96 5.07
CA ALA A 612 -12.89 -5.57 6.20
C ALA A 612 -11.54 -5.04 5.69
N LEU A 613 -10.97 -5.69 4.67
CA LEU A 613 -9.74 -5.25 4.02
C LEU A 613 -9.91 -3.92 3.27
N CYS A 614 -11.00 -3.70 2.54
CA CYS A 614 -11.21 -2.41 1.86
C CYS A 614 -11.47 -1.25 2.84
N ASN A 615 -11.87 -1.54 4.08
CA ASN A 615 -12.06 -0.57 5.16
C ASN A 615 -10.89 -0.59 6.19
N GLY A 616 -9.66 -0.78 5.71
CA GLY A 616 -8.45 -0.62 6.55
C GLY A 616 -8.28 -1.70 7.62
N GLY A 617 -8.82 -2.90 7.37
CA GLY A 617 -8.70 -4.08 8.23
C GLY A 617 -9.78 -4.19 9.31
N VAL A 618 -10.85 -3.40 9.24
CA VAL A 618 -11.96 -3.37 10.22
C VAL A 618 -13.24 -3.85 9.55
N GLY A 619 -13.93 -4.83 10.12
CA GLY A 619 -15.23 -5.30 9.62
C GLY A 619 -16.40 -4.41 10.04
N ALA A 620 -17.58 -4.59 9.42
CA ALA A 620 -18.78 -3.81 9.73
C ALA A 620 -19.21 -3.85 11.21
N ASN A 621 -18.86 -4.91 11.92
CA ASN A 621 -19.13 -5.06 13.36
C ASN A 621 -18.08 -4.36 14.26
N GLY A 622 -17.11 -3.67 13.68
CA GLY A 622 -16.01 -3.00 14.38
C GLY A 622 -14.84 -3.88 14.76
N ALA A 623 -14.87 -5.19 14.47
CA ALA A 623 -13.75 -6.08 14.72
C ALA A 623 -12.58 -5.78 13.78
N ARG A 624 -11.36 -5.72 14.33
CA ARG A 624 -10.14 -5.50 13.55
C ARG A 624 -9.42 -6.82 13.32
N ILE A 625 -9.15 -7.14 12.05
CA ILE A 625 -8.35 -8.31 11.65
C ILE A 625 -6.92 -7.94 11.20
N LEU A 626 -6.70 -6.69 10.78
CA LEU A 626 -5.38 -6.11 10.43
C LEU A 626 -5.35 -4.61 10.73
N SER A 627 -4.16 -4.04 10.88
CA SER A 627 -3.92 -2.59 10.85
C SER A 627 -4.10 -2.02 9.44
N GLU A 628 -4.35 -0.70 9.34
CA GLU A 628 -4.44 -0.03 8.05
C GLU A 628 -3.07 -0.06 7.33
N GLU A 629 -1.98 0.04 8.10
CA GLU A 629 -0.60 -0.04 7.61
C GLU A 629 -0.33 -1.40 6.94
N SER A 630 -0.74 -2.50 7.57
CA SER A 630 -0.62 -3.84 6.99
C SER A 630 -1.48 -4.04 5.76
N VAL A 631 -2.70 -3.48 5.72
CA VAL A 631 -3.53 -3.49 4.51
C VAL A 631 -2.84 -2.73 3.37
N ARG A 632 -2.20 -1.59 3.65
CA ARG A 632 -1.43 -0.83 2.65
C ARG A 632 -0.25 -1.62 2.08
N MET A 633 0.30 -2.59 2.80
CA MET A 633 1.34 -3.44 2.22
C MET A 633 0.81 -4.30 1.06
N PHE A 634 -0.49 -4.61 1.02
CA PHE A 634 -1.09 -5.31 -0.12
C PHE A 634 -1.29 -4.42 -1.36
N THR A 635 -1.25 -3.08 -1.21
CA THR A 635 -1.43 -2.14 -2.32
C THR A 635 -0.14 -1.82 -3.07
N VAL A 636 0.97 -2.46 -2.68
CA VAL A 636 2.30 -2.20 -3.23
C VAL A 636 2.76 -3.38 -4.09
N PRO A 637 3.24 -3.14 -5.32
CA PRO A 637 3.90 -4.18 -6.10
C PRO A 637 5.33 -4.44 -5.56
N TYR A 638 5.68 -5.71 -5.40
CA TYR A 638 7.01 -6.11 -4.91
C TYR A 638 7.85 -6.82 -5.98
N THR A 639 7.23 -7.27 -7.08
CA THR A 639 7.95 -7.79 -8.24
C THR A 639 8.63 -6.67 -9.01
N THR A 640 9.86 -6.94 -9.47
CA THR A 640 10.62 -6.01 -10.33
C THR A 640 11.39 -6.78 -11.41
N GLY A 641 11.85 -6.07 -12.44
CA GLY A 641 12.78 -6.62 -13.44
C GLY A 641 12.23 -7.86 -14.14
N GLN A 642 12.91 -9.00 -14.00
CA GLN A 642 12.48 -10.25 -14.64
C GLN A 642 11.18 -10.80 -14.02
N MET A 643 10.98 -10.64 -12.70
CA MET A 643 9.75 -11.09 -12.03
C MET A 643 8.51 -10.41 -12.61
N SER A 644 8.58 -9.10 -12.84
CA SER A 644 7.49 -8.33 -13.46
C SER A 644 7.21 -8.79 -14.89
N LYS A 645 8.25 -9.10 -15.66
CA LYS A 645 8.09 -9.65 -17.02
C LYS A 645 7.41 -11.01 -17.01
N ASP A 646 7.82 -11.87 -16.09
CA ASP A 646 7.24 -13.21 -15.90
C ASP A 646 5.76 -13.10 -15.47
N PHE A 647 5.45 -12.20 -14.55
CA PHE A 647 4.06 -11.93 -14.14
C PHE A 647 3.22 -11.36 -15.29
N ALA A 648 3.76 -10.42 -16.06
CA ALA A 648 3.04 -9.83 -17.20
C ALA A 648 2.66 -10.88 -18.26
N ALA A 649 3.44 -11.96 -18.40
CA ALA A 649 3.14 -13.07 -19.28
C ALA A 649 1.85 -13.85 -18.89
N THR A 650 1.34 -13.65 -17.67
CA THR A 650 0.03 -14.21 -17.23
C THR A 650 -1.17 -13.50 -17.88
N GLY A 651 -0.94 -12.39 -18.60
CA GLY A 651 -1.98 -11.66 -19.33
C GLY A 651 -2.72 -10.60 -18.51
N LYS A 652 -2.35 -10.39 -17.24
CA LYS A 652 -2.94 -9.36 -16.36
C LYS A 652 -2.37 -7.97 -16.65
N LYS A 653 -2.78 -7.37 -17.76
CA LYS A 653 -2.32 -6.05 -18.21
C LYS A 653 -2.64 -4.95 -17.21
N GLY A 654 -1.67 -4.09 -16.93
CA GLY A 654 -1.80 -2.98 -15.96
C GLY A 654 -1.65 -3.39 -14.49
N TYR A 655 -1.36 -4.68 -14.23
CA TYR A 655 -1.13 -5.21 -12.90
C TYR A 655 0.32 -5.68 -12.73
N GLU A 656 0.81 -5.55 -11.51
CA GLU A 656 2.03 -6.19 -10.99
C GLU A 656 1.65 -7.15 -9.85
N TYR A 657 2.61 -7.93 -9.34
CA TYR A 657 2.36 -8.82 -8.21
C TYR A 657 2.87 -8.22 -6.89
N GLY A 658 1.98 -8.16 -5.91
CA GLY A 658 2.25 -7.72 -4.55
C GLY A 658 2.45 -8.90 -3.60
N LEU A 659 2.04 -8.72 -2.35
CA LEU A 659 2.05 -9.79 -1.34
C LEU A 659 0.82 -10.69 -1.51
N GLY A 660 0.96 -11.75 -2.31
CA GLY A 660 -0.03 -12.80 -2.58
C GLY A 660 -1.21 -12.37 -3.46
N VAL A 661 -1.16 -11.15 -4.00
CA VAL A 661 -2.24 -10.49 -4.75
C VAL A 661 -1.72 -9.79 -5.99
N ARG A 662 -2.58 -9.60 -7.00
CA ARG A 662 -2.31 -8.64 -8.08
C ARG A 662 -2.58 -7.24 -7.52
N VAL A 663 -1.81 -6.27 -8.00
CA VAL A 663 -1.94 -4.86 -7.64
C VAL A 663 -2.02 -4.04 -8.91
N LEU A 664 -3.05 -3.22 -9.05
CA LEU A 664 -3.18 -2.32 -10.19
C LEU A 664 -2.10 -1.24 -10.10
N THR A 665 -1.27 -1.12 -11.14
CA THR A 665 -0.17 -0.13 -11.20
C THR A 665 -0.34 0.88 -12.33
N ASP A 666 -1.32 0.66 -13.22
CA ASP A 666 -1.57 1.51 -14.39
C ASP A 666 -3.08 1.70 -14.61
N GLU A 667 -3.55 2.90 -14.26
CA GLU A 667 -4.96 3.32 -14.36
C GLU A 667 -5.54 3.27 -15.78
N ARG A 668 -4.72 3.19 -16.83
CA ARG A 668 -5.21 3.10 -18.22
C ARG A 668 -5.95 1.79 -18.50
N TYR A 669 -5.74 0.76 -17.68
CA TYR A 669 -6.31 -0.58 -17.88
C TYR A 669 -7.54 -0.86 -16.99
N ALA A 670 -7.91 0.05 -16.10
CA ALA A 670 -8.99 -0.16 -15.15
C ALA A 670 -9.69 1.11 -14.71
N LYS A 671 -11.00 1.01 -14.44
CA LYS A 671 -11.75 2.05 -13.74
C LYS A 671 -11.48 2.11 -12.23
N SER A 672 -10.93 1.04 -11.65
CA SER A 672 -10.49 1.02 -10.25
C SER A 672 -9.23 1.86 -10.05
N PRO A 673 -8.99 2.40 -8.85
CA PRO A 673 -7.82 3.22 -8.58
C PRO A 673 -6.54 2.38 -8.53
N VAL A 674 -5.40 3.00 -8.87
CA VAL A 674 -4.07 2.42 -8.65
C VAL A 674 -3.91 2.05 -7.18
N GLY A 675 -3.33 0.86 -6.94
CA GLY A 675 -3.25 0.26 -5.60
C GLY A 675 -4.45 -0.62 -5.24
N GLU A 676 -5.51 -0.68 -6.07
CA GLU A 676 -6.51 -1.76 -5.99
C GLU A 676 -5.81 -3.11 -6.06
N PHE A 677 -6.22 -4.03 -5.17
CA PHE A 677 -5.62 -5.33 -5.07
C PHE A 677 -6.65 -6.45 -4.93
N GLY A 678 -6.22 -7.67 -5.18
CA GLY A 678 -7.06 -8.84 -5.03
C GLY A 678 -6.48 -10.04 -5.75
N TRP A 679 -7.28 -11.08 -5.91
CA TRP A 679 -6.87 -12.26 -6.67
C TRP A 679 -8.10 -12.95 -7.26
N ASP A 680 -7.86 -14.03 -8.00
CA ASP A 680 -8.91 -14.72 -8.73
C ASP A 680 -8.87 -16.23 -8.41
N GLY A 681 -10.00 -16.91 -8.54
CA GLY A 681 -10.13 -18.35 -8.35
C GLY A 681 -10.18 -19.10 -9.67
N ALA A 682 -9.63 -20.32 -9.70
CA ALA A 682 -9.57 -21.15 -10.91
C ALA A 682 -10.94 -21.43 -11.54
N ALA A 683 -12.00 -21.43 -10.73
CA ALA A 683 -13.39 -21.59 -11.16
C ALA A 683 -14.12 -20.25 -11.45
N GLY A 684 -13.36 -19.19 -11.74
CA GLY A 684 -13.89 -17.88 -12.14
C GLY A 684 -14.28 -16.95 -10.99
N ALA A 685 -13.88 -17.25 -9.76
CA ALA A 685 -14.04 -16.30 -8.65
C ALA A 685 -13.19 -15.03 -8.91
N TYR A 686 -13.72 -13.86 -8.57
CA TYR A 686 -13.07 -12.57 -8.74
C TYR A 686 -13.15 -11.79 -7.44
N VAL A 687 -11.98 -11.39 -6.93
CA VAL A 687 -11.84 -10.62 -5.69
C VAL A 687 -11.22 -9.28 -6.03
N LEU A 688 -11.93 -8.19 -5.75
CA LEU A 688 -11.39 -6.84 -5.87
C LEU A 688 -11.54 -6.12 -4.54
N ILE A 689 -10.45 -5.50 -4.09
CA ILE A 689 -10.35 -4.72 -2.86
C ILE A 689 -9.79 -3.34 -3.23
N ASP A 690 -10.65 -2.34 -3.16
CA ASP A 690 -10.30 -0.94 -3.34
C ASP A 690 -10.35 -0.24 -1.98
N SER A 691 -9.17 -0.05 -1.38
CA SER A 691 -9.01 0.64 -0.10
C SER A 691 -9.07 2.16 -0.20
N VAL A 692 -9.02 2.73 -1.42
CA VAL A 692 -9.09 4.19 -1.64
C VAL A 692 -10.54 4.65 -1.59
N ASN A 693 -11.44 3.90 -2.23
CA ASN A 693 -12.87 4.22 -2.26
C ASN A 693 -13.72 3.36 -1.32
N HIS A 694 -13.09 2.47 -0.54
CA HIS A 694 -13.74 1.52 0.36
C HIS A 694 -14.73 0.60 -0.36
N ILE A 695 -14.37 0.13 -1.55
CA ILE A 695 -15.20 -0.75 -2.39
C ILE A 695 -14.63 -2.16 -2.36
N SER A 696 -15.50 -3.16 -2.22
CA SER A 696 -15.15 -4.54 -2.50
C SER A 696 -16.08 -5.12 -3.56
N ILE A 697 -15.55 -5.96 -4.45
CA ILE A 697 -16.34 -6.76 -5.39
C ILE A 697 -15.96 -8.21 -5.20
N PHE A 698 -16.95 -9.05 -4.89
CA PHE A 698 -16.81 -10.50 -4.97
C PHE A 698 -17.80 -11.06 -6.00
N TYR A 699 -17.27 -11.79 -6.97
CA TYR A 699 -18.04 -12.47 -8.02
C TYR A 699 -17.60 -13.93 -8.15
N THR A 700 -18.52 -14.83 -8.44
CA THR A 700 -18.21 -16.24 -8.72
C THR A 700 -19.12 -16.82 -9.80
N GLN A 701 -18.62 -17.82 -10.53
CA GLN A 701 -19.34 -18.50 -11.62
C GLN A 701 -19.13 -20.01 -11.74
N HIS A 702 -18.15 -20.56 -11.03
CA HIS A 702 -17.89 -22.00 -10.92
C HIS A 702 -17.59 -22.76 -12.22
N VAL A 703 -16.85 -22.13 -13.13
CA VAL A 703 -16.34 -22.76 -14.36
C VAL A 703 -14.82 -22.76 -14.32
N VAL A 704 -14.22 -23.94 -14.15
CA VAL A 704 -12.76 -24.14 -14.13
C VAL A 704 -12.21 -24.11 -15.54
N GLY A 705 -11.01 -23.54 -15.70
CA GLY A 705 -10.28 -23.63 -16.97
C GLY A 705 -10.93 -22.82 -18.10
N PHE A 706 -11.56 -21.69 -17.78
CA PHE A 706 -12.22 -20.81 -18.74
C PHE A 706 -11.49 -19.45 -18.83
N PRO A 707 -10.46 -19.29 -19.68
CA PRO A 707 -9.57 -18.12 -19.66
C PRO A 707 -10.26 -16.77 -19.91
N LYS A 708 -11.40 -16.76 -20.62
CA LYS A 708 -12.18 -15.54 -20.88
C LYS A 708 -12.64 -14.82 -19.61
N VAL A 709 -12.68 -15.51 -18.46
CA VAL A 709 -12.96 -14.84 -17.18
C VAL A 709 -11.98 -13.71 -16.90
N TYR A 710 -10.68 -13.93 -17.17
CA TYR A 710 -9.63 -12.99 -16.82
C TYR A 710 -9.48 -11.83 -17.83
N SER A 711 -9.82 -12.06 -19.09
CA SER A 711 -9.63 -11.08 -20.17
C SER A 711 -10.90 -10.31 -20.55
N GLU A 712 -12.08 -10.88 -20.31
CA GLU A 712 -13.36 -10.29 -20.73
C GLU A 712 -14.31 -10.05 -19.56
N ILE A 713 -14.57 -11.07 -18.74
CA ILE A 713 -15.67 -11.02 -17.76
C ILE A 713 -15.30 -10.18 -16.54
N HIS A 714 -14.21 -10.51 -15.85
CA HIS A 714 -13.80 -9.78 -14.64
C HIS A 714 -13.55 -8.29 -14.91
N PRO A 715 -12.82 -7.88 -15.97
CA PRO A 715 -12.65 -6.47 -16.29
C PRO A 715 -13.97 -5.75 -16.59
N GLN A 716 -14.90 -6.40 -17.31
CA GLN A 716 -16.22 -5.80 -17.62
C GLN A 716 -17.08 -5.64 -16.38
N ILE A 717 -17.12 -6.65 -15.47
CA ILE A 717 -17.82 -6.53 -14.19
C ILE A 717 -17.30 -5.33 -13.40
N ARG A 718 -15.97 -5.22 -13.25
CA ARG A 718 -15.32 -4.09 -12.59
C ARG A 718 -15.71 -2.76 -13.25
N ASP A 719 -15.48 -2.62 -14.56
CA ASP A 719 -15.62 -1.32 -15.21
C ASP A 719 -17.08 -0.86 -15.32
N ILE A 720 -18.04 -1.79 -15.47
CA ILE A 720 -19.47 -1.48 -15.38
C ILE A 720 -19.83 -1.09 -13.94
N ALA A 721 -19.42 -1.86 -12.94
CA ALA A 721 -19.69 -1.55 -11.53
C ALA A 721 -19.23 -0.15 -11.13
N TYR A 722 -18.00 0.22 -11.50
CA TYR A 722 -17.47 1.56 -11.21
C TYR A 722 -18.25 2.66 -11.96
N ARG A 723 -18.66 2.43 -13.21
CA ARG A 723 -19.55 3.37 -13.91
C ARG A 723 -20.91 3.54 -13.23
N CYS A 724 -21.53 2.44 -12.77
CA CYS A 724 -22.80 2.46 -12.03
C CYS A 724 -22.69 3.26 -10.71
N MET A 725 -21.50 3.25 -10.08
CA MET A 725 -21.20 4.03 -8.88
C MET A 725 -20.72 5.47 -9.17
N GLY A 726 -20.51 5.82 -10.45
CA GLY A 726 -20.23 7.18 -10.90
C GLY A 726 -18.74 7.56 -11.01
N TYR A 727 -17.84 6.57 -11.16
CA TYR A 727 -16.41 6.75 -11.43
C TYR A 727 -16.08 6.77 -12.94
#